data_AF-A0A4Q9N4Q1-F1
#
_entry.id   AF-A0A4Q9N4Q1-F1
#
_cell.length_a   1.000
_cell.length_b   1.000
_cell.length_c   1.000
_cell.angle_alpha   90.00
_cell.angle_beta   90.00
_cell.angle_gamma   90.00
#
_symmetry.space_group_name_H-M   'P 1'
#
loop_
_entity.id
_entity.type
_entity.pdbx_description
1 polymer ?
#
loop_
_entity_poly.entity_id
_entity_poly.type
_entity_poly.pdbx_seq_one_letter_code
_entity_poly.pdbx_strand_id
1 'polypeptide(L)'
;MKRPLDDDASCTLDVRGAVAVTFKPDQKRRAGDVCKKPSDCTGYIEGKVYDRGTVSDDSWELVLTVELGSRAHVLLSGSISRWFRSLPVAVGAQVRLTLKGVVLEDLPSEKIRPLVLRKRFAWREGVAVYVHNPKTGEEAFFDTWSTVVDTRPGTSFPTTIGTSANPQDAATPSAPMKRRRTPPPTPSTTHEGVPSSPHTRYESPVSECINAVEPPYGEPVGGPSVVIGATPHSSNPNDDSQNPQSLPSPPPELGTDVDPKVDRTRAGEETPVTSLSQAQHGASAMPSIEGAKSLSRPQVVAHQPSKSPMSGVEMGTKQHPNEGPGPSRPKDRRQSPLPGKASKKRWNSVREARRREKQLRKKFGSVAGVQEDNGQLRAGSIGHGDGEMDCEEDYWGAVENDIPEELLRRFDAAELGTGPKDAVRNLDDDPPGQSREPQHEETPSPEAESVPKAEPVPKPEPASQFAPAREPSPPPPSQRHDNADPTEALRIGCHTSFGAYIPLLEFTGSGMRNIMGVIAAAPITTQTKTGEFMMRLNLFDPSNFATSGLNVTLFDKAVLGLPKAEAGDVLILRSIMVDQFNGYCAIGASYKGWQWAVFHVKTGRLSSAPEDSCALRHFQPERSEVHHSLRLGDWWRDASANQVAFGAENPTSASRGRPHKLFSDADCNGYFDCTVEVLHGYQNGDHPYTLFVTDYTRNASVAPIQAAWCPPKLAPVVMQVEMWDSSAQVAVTMRPGEYYSMRNMRLRISGGGYLEGKMQEGDKIKKLDEDVLENQPHLIELLKRKQEWEARAGTVDGIPEFPHQLIQEVEVDHHFNCTVEIICISAKDDFSYLYVTDYTARPDLVPVAARIASGALAERVVRISLNDAQIEVGKSLETGDFVAIRNLRLHPSNGGTLLSGRLGGQHRLITKLNPKSTSNIELRALLRRKKDYEASQEKPKDNKKNRRASRRAANPPADEGKSRSPSRTKGKGKADDKYVTLSDVKASDACPSVFRVRAKVVDFFPDNLRDCTIMRCTNCDRSIPKTRQRCTECDDVMEDTTFVQVFFNLYFSIEDEEGTALPVSVSDERCSVLQDLVPDDVHDDVDDAFSMFIARLQPLLGDLLDVSDGEARRRPNGEGGPMLDLTLGSWLPEGEPDNPDSRAYILLRHVVCDPD
;
A
#
# COMPACT_ATOMS: atom_id res chain seq x y z
N MET A 1 -65.41 6.59 -6.51
CA MET A 1 -65.11 7.85 -7.22
C MET A 1 -63.95 8.56 -6.51
N LYS A 2 -63.26 9.45 -7.22
CA LYS A 2 -61.94 10.05 -6.89
C LYS A 2 -60.73 9.14 -7.16
N ARG A 3 -59.68 9.74 -7.75
CA ARG A 3 -58.34 9.19 -7.96
C ARG A 3 -57.41 9.78 -6.87
N PRO A 4 -56.28 9.14 -6.52
CA PRO A 4 -55.12 9.87 -6.01
C PRO A 4 -54.50 10.73 -7.13
N LEU A 5 -53.59 11.64 -6.76
CA LEU A 5 -52.67 12.28 -7.70
C LEU A 5 -51.36 11.49 -7.75
N ASP A 6 -50.66 11.59 -8.87
CA ASP A 6 -49.28 11.16 -9.02
C ASP A 6 -48.33 12.30 -8.60
N ASP A 7 -47.30 12.01 -7.80
CA ASP A 7 -46.21 12.94 -7.48
C ASP A 7 -44.96 12.56 -8.31
N ASP A 8 -44.49 13.48 -9.16
CA ASP A 8 -43.38 13.26 -10.10
C ASP A 8 -42.01 13.26 -9.39
N ALA A 9 -41.60 12.10 -8.87
CA ALA A 9 -40.22 11.83 -8.44
C ALA A 9 -39.41 11.21 -9.59
N SER A 10 -38.74 12.04 -10.40
CA SER A 10 -38.02 11.61 -11.60
C SER A 10 -36.73 10.80 -11.31
N CYS A 11 -36.89 9.53 -10.98
CA CYS A 11 -35.80 8.60 -10.72
C CYS A 11 -34.96 8.36 -11.99
N THR A 12 -33.69 8.74 -11.98
CA THR A 12 -32.74 8.55 -13.08
C THR A 12 -32.29 7.08 -13.17
N LEU A 13 -33.18 6.24 -13.69
CA LEU A 13 -32.90 4.86 -14.12
C LEU A 13 -31.58 4.78 -14.89
N ASP A 14 -30.77 3.76 -14.61
CA ASP A 14 -29.50 3.55 -15.30
C ASP A 14 -29.75 3.21 -16.78
N VAL A 15 -29.71 4.24 -17.64
CA VAL A 15 -30.01 4.12 -19.07
C VAL A 15 -29.09 3.09 -19.75
N ARG A 16 -27.85 2.92 -19.27
CA ARG A 16 -26.93 1.87 -19.76
C ARG A 16 -27.45 0.47 -19.44
N GLY A 17 -27.90 0.21 -18.22
CA GLY A 17 -28.57 -1.02 -17.83
C GLY A 17 -29.85 -1.28 -18.63
N ALA A 18 -30.71 -0.26 -18.77
CA ALA A 18 -31.93 -0.36 -19.58
C ALA A 18 -31.63 -0.72 -21.04
N VAL A 19 -30.71 0.01 -21.69
CA VAL A 19 -30.24 -0.25 -23.06
C VAL A 19 -29.73 -1.69 -23.18
N ALA A 20 -28.78 -2.10 -22.33
CA ALA A 20 -28.14 -3.41 -22.40
C ALA A 20 -29.10 -4.59 -22.11
N VAL A 21 -30.17 -4.38 -21.32
CA VAL A 21 -31.20 -5.41 -21.07
C VAL A 21 -32.04 -5.70 -22.32
N THR A 22 -32.22 -4.74 -23.24
CA THR A 22 -32.99 -4.98 -24.48
C THR A 22 -32.27 -5.83 -25.53
N PHE A 23 -30.95 -6.02 -25.41
CA PHE A 23 -30.16 -6.81 -26.36
C PHE A 23 -30.10 -8.29 -25.96
N LYS A 24 -30.13 -9.18 -26.96
CA LYS A 24 -29.91 -10.62 -26.77
C LYS A 24 -28.51 -10.87 -26.15
N PRO A 25 -28.32 -11.99 -25.41
CA PRO A 25 -27.07 -12.23 -24.67
C PRO A 25 -25.79 -12.17 -25.52
N ASP A 26 -25.86 -12.59 -26.79
CA ASP A 26 -24.77 -12.51 -27.79
C ASP A 26 -24.33 -11.07 -28.11
N GLN A 27 -25.23 -10.10 -27.94
CA GLN A 27 -24.97 -8.69 -28.21
C GLN A 27 -24.93 -7.81 -26.95
N LYS A 28 -25.39 -8.31 -25.79
CA LYS A 28 -25.50 -7.55 -24.54
C LYS A 28 -24.18 -6.90 -24.09
N ARG A 29 -23.05 -7.60 -24.24
CA ARG A 29 -21.71 -7.02 -23.98
C ARG A 29 -21.40 -5.87 -24.95
N ARG A 30 -21.46 -6.13 -26.27
CA ARG A 30 -21.20 -5.14 -27.32
C ARG A 30 -22.07 -3.89 -27.17
N ALA A 31 -23.36 -4.06 -26.83
CA ALA A 31 -24.28 -2.95 -26.58
C ALA A 31 -24.00 -2.18 -25.28
N GLY A 32 -23.54 -2.87 -24.22
CA GLY A 32 -23.06 -2.22 -23.00
C GLY A 32 -21.79 -1.41 -23.23
N ASP A 33 -20.92 -1.83 -24.16
CA ASP A 33 -19.66 -1.15 -24.51
C ASP A 33 -19.89 0.07 -25.44
N VAL A 34 -20.96 0.07 -26.24
CA VAL A 34 -21.40 1.22 -27.08
C VAL A 34 -21.77 2.46 -26.26
N CYS A 35 -22.23 2.28 -25.03
CA CYS A 35 -22.80 3.33 -24.19
C CYS A 35 -21.82 3.78 -23.09
N LYS A 36 -21.13 4.89 -23.33
CA LYS A 36 -20.20 5.53 -22.40
C LYS A 36 -20.94 6.46 -21.42
N LYS A 37 -20.40 6.64 -20.20
CA LYS A 37 -20.90 7.61 -19.21
C LYS A 37 -19.96 8.82 -19.10
N PRO A 38 -20.47 10.06 -19.17
CA PRO A 38 -19.83 11.23 -18.56
C PRO A 38 -20.03 11.23 -17.03
N SER A 39 -19.37 12.16 -16.36
CA SER A 39 -19.59 12.46 -14.93
C SER A 39 -20.97 13.03 -14.61
N ASP A 40 -21.73 13.50 -15.61
CA ASP A 40 -23.10 14.03 -15.47
C ASP A 40 -24.21 12.95 -15.48
N CYS A 41 -23.83 11.67 -15.57
CA CYS A 41 -24.73 10.51 -15.66
C CYS A 41 -25.66 10.44 -16.90
N THR A 42 -25.62 11.38 -17.84
CA THR A 42 -26.55 11.44 -18.99
C THR A 42 -26.31 10.37 -20.06
N GLY A 43 -25.06 9.94 -20.21
CA GLY A 43 -24.65 8.87 -21.13
C GLY A 43 -24.59 9.28 -22.60
N TYR A 44 -23.72 8.65 -23.38
CA TYR A 44 -23.61 8.87 -24.82
C TYR A 44 -23.18 7.64 -25.62
N ILE A 45 -23.48 7.68 -26.92
CA ILE A 45 -22.90 6.82 -27.95
C ILE A 45 -21.83 7.62 -28.69
N GLU A 46 -20.71 6.99 -28.99
CA GLU A 46 -19.63 7.59 -29.77
C GLU A 46 -19.11 6.61 -30.82
N GLY A 47 -18.86 7.10 -32.03
CA GLY A 47 -18.28 6.30 -33.09
C GLY A 47 -17.88 7.11 -34.32
N LYS A 48 -17.18 6.48 -35.25
CA LYS A 48 -16.84 7.06 -36.56
C LYS A 48 -17.90 6.69 -37.59
N VAL A 49 -18.39 7.67 -38.35
CA VAL A 49 -19.38 7.49 -39.41
C VAL A 49 -18.83 6.52 -40.45
N TYR A 50 -19.42 5.33 -40.52
CA TYR A 50 -19.12 4.30 -41.51
C TYR A 50 -19.92 4.53 -42.79
N ASP A 51 -21.21 4.80 -42.63
CA ASP A 51 -22.13 5.14 -43.70
C ASP A 51 -22.91 6.38 -43.29
N ARG A 52 -23.04 7.34 -44.20
CA ARG A 52 -23.86 8.53 -43.99
C ARG A 52 -25.35 8.23 -44.18
N GLY A 53 -25.69 7.17 -44.91
CA GLY A 53 -27.06 6.83 -45.30
C GLY A 53 -27.77 7.95 -46.07
N THR A 54 -29.08 7.80 -46.23
CA THR A 54 -29.94 8.78 -46.91
C THR A 54 -30.56 9.76 -45.91
N VAL A 55 -30.48 11.05 -46.24
CA VAL A 55 -31.21 12.12 -45.56
C VAL A 55 -32.55 12.32 -46.27
N SER A 56 -33.66 12.11 -45.57
CA SER A 56 -34.97 12.66 -45.96
C SER A 56 -35.19 14.02 -45.27
N ASP A 57 -36.23 14.76 -45.65
CA ASP A 57 -36.52 16.08 -45.05
C ASP A 57 -36.99 15.98 -43.57
N ASP A 58 -37.36 14.79 -43.10
CA ASP A 58 -37.87 14.49 -41.75
C ASP A 58 -36.97 13.53 -40.94
N SER A 59 -36.12 12.73 -41.59
CA SER A 59 -35.28 11.70 -40.96
C SER A 59 -33.89 11.54 -41.59
N TRP A 60 -32.95 11.01 -40.81
CA TRP A 60 -31.61 10.69 -41.27
C TRP A 60 -31.15 9.39 -40.61
N GLU A 61 -30.98 8.35 -41.44
CA GLU A 61 -30.31 7.12 -41.02
C GLU A 61 -28.81 7.21 -41.30
N LEU A 62 -27.99 6.82 -40.31
CA LEU A 62 -26.53 6.74 -40.46
C LEU A 62 -25.98 5.55 -39.65
N VAL A 63 -24.80 5.06 -40.02
CA VAL A 63 -24.15 3.91 -39.35
C VAL A 63 -22.84 4.35 -38.72
N LEU A 64 -22.72 4.17 -37.41
CA LEU A 64 -21.48 4.43 -36.66
C LEU A 64 -20.69 3.13 -36.47
N THR A 65 -19.40 3.14 -36.80
CA THR A 65 -18.43 2.19 -36.23
C THR A 65 -18.10 2.66 -34.82
N VAL A 66 -18.55 1.92 -33.82
CA VAL A 66 -18.27 2.15 -32.41
C VAL A 66 -16.99 1.41 -31.99
N GLU A 67 -16.66 1.42 -30.70
CA GLU A 67 -15.54 0.65 -30.16
C GLU A 67 -15.73 -0.87 -30.38
N LEU A 68 -14.62 -1.60 -30.39
CA LEU A 68 -14.53 -3.01 -30.81
C LEU A 68 -15.03 -3.30 -32.26
N GLY A 69 -15.13 -2.27 -33.12
CA GLY A 69 -15.47 -2.41 -34.54
C GLY A 69 -16.92 -2.81 -34.83
N SER A 70 -17.78 -2.80 -33.81
CA SER A 70 -19.22 -3.05 -33.97
C SER A 70 -19.91 -1.88 -34.68
N ARG A 71 -21.04 -2.14 -35.34
CA ARG A 71 -21.80 -1.13 -36.09
C ARG A 71 -23.16 -0.87 -35.46
N ALA A 72 -23.38 0.38 -35.06
CA ALA A 72 -24.65 0.87 -34.55
C ALA A 72 -25.40 1.61 -35.67
N HIS A 73 -26.66 1.24 -35.93
CA HIS A 73 -27.56 2.05 -36.75
C HIS A 73 -28.16 3.16 -35.89
N VAL A 74 -28.10 4.39 -36.39
CA VAL A 74 -28.67 5.59 -35.77
C VAL A 74 -29.76 6.13 -36.68
N LEU A 75 -30.91 6.48 -36.10
CA LEU A 75 -31.99 7.22 -36.75
C LEU A 75 -32.16 8.55 -36.01
N LEU A 76 -31.86 9.66 -36.68
CA LEU A 76 -32.21 11.00 -36.20
C LEU A 76 -33.50 11.43 -36.89
N SER A 77 -34.45 12.01 -36.17
CA SER A 77 -35.73 12.46 -36.72
C SER A 77 -36.40 13.53 -35.85
N GLY A 78 -37.42 14.21 -36.37
CA GLY A 78 -38.16 15.22 -35.62
C GLY A 78 -37.42 16.55 -35.49
N SER A 79 -37.30 17.10 -34.28
CA SER A 79 -36.84 18.50 -34.03
C SER A 79 -35.45 18.84 -34.57
N ILE A 80 -34.63 17.83 -34.87
CA ILE A 80 -33.29 17.95 -35.43
C ILE A 80 -33.27 18.04 -36.97
N SER A 81 -34.34 17.72 -37.69
CA SER A 81 -34.29 17.62 -39.17
C SER A 81 -33.90 18.93 -39.86
N ARG A 82 -34.32 20.07 -39.28
CA ARG A 82 -33.91 21.43 -39.67
C ARG A 82 -32.39 21.66 -39.70
N TRP A 83 -31.60 20.85 -38.98
CA TRP A 83 -30.14 20.93 -38.89
C TRP A 83 -29.41 19.87 -39.75
N PHE A 84 -30.11 18.93 -40.41
CA PHE A 84 -29.45 17.86 -41.20
C PHE A 84 -28.59 18.41 -42.35
N ARG A 85 -28.95 19.57 -42.90
CA ARG A 85 -28.19 20.24 -43.97
C ARG A 85 -27.00 21.06 -43.46
N SER A 86 -26.90 21.33 -42.15
CA SER A 86 -25.80 22.07 -41.50
C SER A 86 -24.85 21.20 -40.66
N LEU A 87 -25.20 19.93 -40.43
CA LEU A 87 -24.40 18.97 -39.68
C LEU A 87 -23.24 18.40 -40.55
N PRO A 88 -21.95 18.59 -40.18
CA PRO A 88 -20.79 18.21 -40.99
C PRO A 88 -20.45 16.70 -40.93
N VAL A 89 -21.46 15.84 -41.00
CA VAL A 89 -21.35 14.39 -40.87
C VAL A 89 -20.90 13.79 -42.21
N ALA A 90 -19.58 13.66 -42.37
CA ALA A 90 -18.93 12.97 -43.49
C ALA A 90 -18.45 11.56 -43.08
N VAL A 91 -18.22 10.67 -44.05
CA VAL A 91 -17.68 9.32 -43.78
C VAL A 91 -16.25 9.42 -43.21
N GLY A 92 -16.08 8.90 -42.00
CA GLY A 92 -14.87 9.04 -41.18
C GLY A 92 -14.92 10.15 -40.13
N ALA A 93 -15.94 11.01 -40.11
CA ALA A 93 -16.16 11.95 -39.00
C ALA A 93 -16.49 11.20 -37.71
N GLN A 94 -16.06 11.72 -36.56
CA GLN A 94 -16.40 11.20 -35.24
C GLN A 94 -17.65 11.92 -34.73
N VAL A 95 -18.66 11.15 -34.34
CA VAL A 95 -19.97 11.65 -33.90
C VAL A 95 -20.24 11.12 -32.49
N ARG A 96 -20.74 12.00 -31.63
CA ARG A 96 -21.16 11.71 -30.26
C ARG A 96 -22.61 12.16 -30.05
N LEU A 97 -23.45 11.27 -29.52
CA LEU A 97 -24.90 11.43 -29.35
C LEU A 97 -25.30 11.14 -27.91
N THR A 98 -26.02 12.05 -27.25
CA THR A 98 -26.49 11.82 -25.86
C THR A 98 -27.61 10.78 -25.80
N LEU A 99 -27.61 9.91 -24.79
CA LEU A 99 -28.65 8.88 -24.60
C LEU A 99 -30.01 9.45 -24.13
N LYS A 100 -30.07 10.73 -23.74
CA LYS A 100 -31.33 11.41 -23.43
C LYS A 100 -32.26 11.38 -24.65
N GLY A 101 -33.45 10.81 -24.49
CA GLY A 101 -34.47 10.69 -25.54
C GLY A 101 -34.22 9.59 -26.57
N VAL A 102 -33.30 8.63 -26.31
CA VAL A 102 -33.07 7.49 -27.20
C VAL A 102 -34.16 6.42 -27.06
N VAL A 103 -34.62 5.89 -28.19
CA VAL A 103 -35.53 4.75 -28.31
C VAL A 103 -34.80 3.63 -29.05
N LEU A 104 -35.02 2.36 -28.65
CA LEU A 104 -34.36 1.21 -29.26
C LEU A 104 -35.33 0.39 -30.11
N GLU A 105 -35.24 0.57 -31.42
CA GLU A 105 -36.11 -0.06 -32.41
C GLU A 105 -35.45 -1.32 -32.99
N ASP A 106 -36.18 -2.41 -33.20
CA ASP A 106 -35.61 -3.60 -33.84
C ASP A 106 -35.41 -3.37 -35.35
N LEU A 107 -34.23 -3.77 -35.85
CA LEU A 107 -33.96 -3.74 -37.29
C LEU A 107 -34.69 -4.90 -37.99
N PRO A 108 -35.29 -4.69 -39.17
CA PRO A 108 -35.93 -5.76 -39.93
C PRO A 108 -34.91 -6.86 -40.25
N SER A 109 -35.26 -8.10 -39.91
CA SER A 109 -34.31 -9.20 -39.72
C SER A 109 -33.64 -9.73 -40.97
N GLU A 110 -34.15 -9.41 -42.17
CA GLU A 110 -33.82 -10.11 -43.41
C GLU A 110 -32.40 -9.87 -43.94
N LYS A 111 -31.70 -8.79 -43.52
CA LYS A 111 -30.38 -8.40 -44.10
C LYS A 111 -29.34 -7.90 -43.08
N ILE A 112 -29.44 -8.30 -41.81
CA ILE A 112 -28.51 -7.87 -40.76
C ILE A 112 -27.13 -8.52 -40.94
N ARG A 113 -26.09 -7.73 -41.22
CA ARG A 113 -24.69 -8.21 -41.36
C ARG A 113 -24.09 -8.55 -39.97
N PRO A 114 -23.14 -9.53 -39.85
CA PRO A 114 -22.65 -10.01 -38.54
C PRO A 114 -22.02 -8.99 -37.58
N LEU A 115 -21.59 -7.83 -38.09
CA LEU A 115 -21.01 -6.74 -37.30
C LEU A 115 -22.05 -5.71 -36.83
N VAL A 116 -23.32 -5.84 -37.24
CA VAL A 116 -24.40 -4.90 -36.94
C VAL A 116 -25.15 -5.31 -35.66
N LEU A 117 -25.34 -4.34 -34.77
CA LEU A 117 -26.22 -4.49 -33.61
C LEU A 117 -27.67 -4.61 -34.10
N ARG A 118 -28.44 -5.59 -33.58
CA ARG A 118 -29.80 -5.91 -34.07
C ARG A 118 -30.85 -4.82 -33.81
N LYS A 119 -30.51 -3.77 -33.05
CA LYS A 119 -31.38 -2.63 -32.75
C LYS A 119 -30.78 -1.32 -33.26
N ARG A 120 -31.66 -0.45 -33.75
CA ARG A 120 -31.43 0.93 -34.19
C ARG A 120 -31.66 1.88 -33.02
N PHE A 121 -30.71 2.79 -32.81
CA PHE A 121 -30.82 3.85 -31.82
C PHE A 121 -31.53 5.05 -32.47
N ALA A 122 -32.78 5.30 -32.08
CA ALA A 122 -33.63 6.31 -32.67
C ALA A 122 -33.84 7.50 -31.71
N TRP A 123 -33.70 8.72 -32.22
CA TRP A 123 -34.09 9.95 -31.53
C TRP A 123 -35.21 10.64 -32.33
N ARG A 124 -36.28 11.01 -31.62
CA ARG A 124 -37.53 11.53 -32.22
C ARG A 124 -37.95 12.89 -31.66
N GLU A 125 -37.70 13.12 -30.36
CA GLU A 125 -38.06 14.37 -29.67
C GLU A 125 -36.93 15.39 -29.71
N GLY A 126 -35.72 14.97 -29.35
CA GLY A 126 -34.51 15.78 -29.38
C GLY A 126 -33.25 14.98 -29.09
N VAL A 127 -32.09 15.58 -29.32
CA VAL A 127 -30.76 14.98 -29.08
C VAL A 127 -29.71 16.08 -29.01
N ALA A 128 -28.63 15.85 -28.26
CA ALA A 128 -27.41 16.65 -28.37
C ALA A 128 -26.36 15.88 -29.18
N VAL A 129 -25.89 16.51 -30.26
CA VAL A 129 -24.95 15.97 -31.24
C VAL A 129 -23.67 16.80 -31.23
N TYR A 130 -22.54 16.13 -31.04
CA TYR A 130 -21.22 16.69 -31.30
C TYR A 130 -20.60 15.94 -32.49
N VAL A 131 -20.08 16.69 -33.47
CA VAL A 131 -19.42 16.18 -34.67
C VAL A 131 -18.03 16.79 -34.76
N HIS A 132 -17.00 15.95 -34.90
CA HIS A 132 -15.63 16.35 -35.20
C HIS A 132 -15.18 15.60 -36.45
N ASN A 133 -14.80 16.33 -37.51
CA ASN A 133 -14.32 15.77 -38.76
C ASN A 133 -12.78 15.84 -38.84
N PRO A 134 -12.05 14.75 -38.53
CA PRO A 134 -10.58 14.78 -38.45
C PRO A 134 -9.87 14.94 -39.80
N LYS A 135 -10.62 15.00 -40.93
CA LYS A 135 -10.07 15.28 -42.27
C LYS A 135 -10.11 16.76 -42.63
N THR A 136 -11.03 17.54 -42.05
CA THR A 136 -11.20 18.97 -42.34
C THR A 136 -10.89 19.86 -41.14
N GLY A 137 -10.84 19.30 -39.93
CA GLY A 137 -10.72 20.05 -38.68
C GLY A 137 -12.02 20.73 -38.26
N GLU A 138 -13.15 20.45 -38.92
CA GLU A 138 -14.45 21.03 -38.59
C GLU A 138 -15.03 20.36 -37.34
N GLU A 139 -15.35 21.18 -36.34
CA GLU A 139 -16.15 20.79 -35.18
C GLU A 139 -17.49 21.51 -35.19
N ALA A 140 -18.56 20.81 -34.79
CA ALA A 140 -19.87 21.40 -34.61
C ALA A 140 -20.64 20.73 -33.45
N PHE A 141 -21.34 21.54 -32.67
CA PHE A 141 -22.21 21.11 -31.58
C PHE A 141 -23.63 21.62 -31.81
N PHE A 142 -24.60 20.71 -31.74
CA PHE A 142 -26.03 21.01 -31.86
C PHE A 142 -26.78 20.31 -30.74
N ASP A 143 -27.37 21.07 -29.82
CA ASP A 143 -28.33 20.55 -28.85
C ASP A 143 -29.73 21.03 -29.22
N THR A 144 -30.66 20.11 -29.51
CA THR A 144 -32.04 20.52 -29.78
C THR A 144 -32.87 20.76 -28.52
N TRP A 145 -32.45 20.24 -27.35
CA TRP A 145 -33.21 20.39 -26.10
C TRP A 145 -33.26 21.83 -25.61
N SER A 146 -32.17 22.60 -25.75
CA SER A 146 -32.14 24.04 -25.44
C SER A 146 -32.93 24.90 -26.44
N THR A 147 -33.15 24.43 -27.67
CA THR A 147 -33.79 25.21 -28.76
C THR A 147 -35.32 25.21 -28.75
N VAL A 148 -35.95 24.94 -27.59
CA VAL A 148 -37.41 24.88 -27.40
C VAL A 148 -37.99 26.20 -26.87
N VAL A 149 -37.14 27.12 -26.40
CA VAL A 149 -37.54 28.48 -25.99
C VAL A 149 -37.47 29.45 -27.19
N ASP A 150 -38.45 30.35 -27.29
CA ASP A 150 -38.60 31.45 -28.26
C ASP A 150 -38.71 31.08 -29.76
N THR A 151 -39.89 30.62 -30.17
CA THR A 151 -40.36 30.71 -31.57
C THR A 151 -40.95 32.09 -31.88
N ARG A 152 -40.09 33.10 -32.12
CA ARG A 152 -40.47 34.28 -32.93
C ARG A 152 -39.91 34.13 -34.36
N PRO A 153 -40.74 34.15 -35.41
CA PRO A 153 -40.24 33.95 -36.78
C PRO A 153 -39.58 35.22 -37.33
N GLY A 154 -38.26 35.19 -37.55
CA GLY A 154 -37.59 36.12 -38.47
C GLY A 154 -36.29 36.79 -38.01
N THR A 155 -35.23 36.03 -37.76
CA THR A 155 -33.83 36.53 -37.89
C THR A 155 -32.87 35.40 -38.29
N SER A 156 -31.64 35.76 -38.65
CA SER A 156 -30.70 34.92 -39.42
C SER A 156 -29.98 33.81 -38.63
N PHE A 157 -29.42 32.85 -39.40
CA PHE A 157 -28.63 31.69 -38.95
C PHE A 157 -27.49 32.03 -37.95
N PRO A 158 -27.12 31.09 -37.06
CA PRO A 158 -25.99 31.26 -36.14
C PRO A 158 -24.64 31.25 -36.86
N THR A 159 -23.72 32.10 -36.38
CA THR A 159 -22.40 32.34 -36.97
C THR A 159 -21.41 31.19 -36.72
N THR A 160 -20.72 30.74 -37.77
CA THR A 160 -19.57 29.83 -37.67
C THR A 160 -18.44 30.46 -36.87
N ILE A 161 -17.88 29.75 -35.88
CA ILE A 161 -16.72 30.21 -35.10
C ILE A 161 -15.45 30.05 -35.95
N GLY A 162 -15.17 31.04 -36.80
CA GLY A 162 -13.93 31.13 -37.57
C GLY A 162 -12.78 31.72 -36.76
N THR A 163 -11.58 31.15 -36.92
CA THR A 163 -10.34 31.73 -36.38
C THR A 163 -10.06 33.10 -37.00
N SER A 164 -9.98 34.15 -36.18
CA SER A 164 -9.88 35.53 -36.67
C SER A 164 -8.48 35.86 -37.22
N ALA A 165 -8.35 35.91 -38.54
CA ALA A 165 -7.31 36.71 -39.19
C ALA A 165 -7.66 38.21 -39.06
N ASN A 166 -6.65 39.05 -38.83
CA ASN A 166 -6.82 40.47 -38.50
C ASN A 166 -6.46 41.40 -39.68
N PRO A 167 -7.38 42.24 -40.17
CA PRO A 167 -7.07 43.39 -41.03
C PRO A 167 -7.11 44.72 -40.26
N GLN A 168 -6.16 45.61 -40.57
CA GLN A 168 -6.03 46.96 -40.00
C GLN A 168 -6.88 47.99 -40.77
N ASP A 169 -7.25 49.13 -40.17
CA ASP A 169 -6.44 50.37 -40.22
C ASP A 169 -7.10 51.63 -39.60
N ALA A 170 -6.29 52.68 -39.41
CA ALA A 170 -6.62 54.09 -39.05
C ALA A 170 -7.18 54.36 -37.62
N ALA A 171 -6.75 55.38 -36.87
CA ALA A 171 -5.65 56.35 -37.07
C ALA A 171 -5.05 56.90 -35.74
N THR A 172 -3.85 57.48 -35.84
CA THR A 172 -3.02 58.17 -34.81
C THR A 172 -3.44 59.65 -34.61
N PRO A 173 -2.84 60.51 -33.72
CA PRO A 173 -1.53 60.47 -33.00
C PRO A 173 -1.65 60.67 -31.45
N SER A 174 -0.62 60.82 -30.58
CA SER A 174 0.81 61.23 -30.68
C SER A 174 1.72 60.52 -29.64
N ALA A 175 3.05 60.67 -29.78
CA ALA A 175 4.13 60.06 -28.95
C ALA A 175 4.75 61.09 -27.93
N PRO A 176 5.91 60.90 -27.21
CA PRO A 176 6.95 59.85 -27.32
C PRO A 176 7.77 59.38 -26.05
N MET A 177 8.64 58.36 -26.26
CA MET A 177 10.00 58.12 -25.68
C MET A 177 10.30 56.85 -24.81
N LYS A 178 10.93 55.84 -25.45
CA LYS A 178 12.11 55.01 -25.02
C LYS A 178 11.97 54.10 -23.75
N ARG A 179 12.64 52.93 -23.63
CA ARG A 179 13.81 52.31 -24.34
C ARG A 179 13.63 50.76 -24.49
N ARG A 180 14.64 50.01 -24.98
CA ARG A 180 14.48 48.69 -25.66
C ARG A 180 15.67 47.71 -25.46
N ARG A 181 15.43 46.38 -25.46
CA ARG A 181 16.28 45.20 -25.94
C ARG A 181 16.07 43.92 -25.06
N THR A 182 16.29 42.66 -25.45
CA THR A 182 16.06 41.78 -26.67
C THR A 182 16.71 40.39 -26.41
N PRO A 183 16.11 39.24 -26.80
CA PRO A 183 16.75 37.91 -26.73
C PRO A 183 17.41 37.44 -28.06
N PRO A 184 18.18 36.32 -28.07
CA PRO A 184 18.90 35.78 -29.25
C PRO A 184 18.30 34.38 -29.70
N PRO A 185 18.90 33.56 -30.60
CA PRO A 185 18.25 33.34 -31.92
C PRO A 185 18.14 31.88 -32.42
N THR A 186 17.47 31.69 -33.56
CA THR A 186 17.42 30.45 -34.37
C THR A 186 18.26 30.57 -35.66
N PRO A 187 18.81 29.46 -36.20
CA PRO A 187 19.37 29.40 -37.56
C PRO A 187 18.33 28.97 -38.62
N SER A 188 18.59 29.32 -39.88
CA SER A 188 17.84 28.93 -41.10
C SER A 188 18.70 27.96 -41.97
N THR A 189 18.45 27.59 -43.23
CA THR A 189 17.74 28.23 -44.37
C THR A 189 17.57 27.28 -45.57
N THR A 190 16.56 27.52 -46.44
CA THR A 190 16.49 27.17 -47.92
C THR A 190 16.55 25.69 -48.36
N HIS A 191 15.86 25.24 -49.41
CA HIS A 191 15.80 25.80 -50.78
C HIS A 191 14.45 25.61 -51.52
N GLU A 192 14.24 26.37 -52.60
CA GLU A 192 13.06 26.32 -53.49
C GLU A 192 13.24 25.40 -54.72
N GLY A 193 12.12 24.98 -55.35
CA GLY A 193 12.13 24.30 -56.66
C GLY A 193 10.76 23.87 -57.19
N VAL A 194 10.24 24.57 -58.21
CA VAL A 194 8.94 24.36 -58.91
C VAL A 194 9.18 24.79 -60.38
N PRO A 195 8.80 24.04 -61.45
CA PRO A 195 7.38 23.85 -61.82
C PRO A 195 6.97 22.61 -62.66
N SER A 196 5.67 22.59 -63.00
CA SER A 196 5.01 22.00 -64.20
C SER A 196 4.29 20.64 -64.11
N SER A 197 3.27 20.50 -64.97
CA SER A 197 2.36 19.36 -65.18
C SER A 197 1.94 19.38 -66.68
N PRO A 198 1.40 18.29 -67.30
CA PRO A 198 -0.07 18.09 -67.27
C PRO A 198 -0.64 16.64 -67.48
N HIS A 199 -1.82 16.42 -66.90
CA HIS A 199 -3.01 15.62 -67.30
C HIS A 199 -3.04 14.41 -68.29
N THR A 200 -4.01 13.52 -67.99
CA THR A 200 -4.78 12.56 -68.84
C THR A 200 -4.07 11.26 -69.31
N ARG A 201 -4.75 10.11 -69.51
CA ARG A 201 -6.19 9.80 -69.79
C ARG A 201 -6.63 8.41 -69.25
N TYR A 202 -7.96 8.17 -69.25
CA TYR A 202 -8.79 6.95 -69.38
C TYR A 202 -8.12 5.59 -69.77
N GLU A 203 -8.71 4.40 -69.57
CA GLU A 203 -10.14 3.98 -69.63
C GLU A 203 -10.46 2.69 -68.80
N SER A 204 -11.70 2.17 -68.82
CA SER A 204 -12.13 0.90 -68.17
C SER A 204 -12.83 -0.04 -69.18
N PRO A 205 -13.13 -1.31 -68.83
CA PRO A 205 -14.54 -1.74 -68.90
C PRO A 205 -15.03 -2.80 -67.89
N VAL A 206 -16.34 -2.70 -67.56
CA VAL A 206 -17.45 -3.71 -67.59
C VAL A 206 -17.10 -5.21 -67.32
N SER A 207 -17.72 -6.03 -66.44
CA SER A 207 -19.01 -6.12 -65.68
C SER A 207 -19.97 -7.25 -66.18
N GLU A 208 -20.79 -7.82 -65.28
CA GLU A 208 -21.87 -8.85 -65.51
C GLU A 208 -21.37 -10.28 -65.89
N CYS A 209 -22.05 -11.45 -65.74
CA CYS A 209 -23.24 -12.01 -65.02
C CYS A 209 -23.29 -13.57 -65.31
N ILE A 210 -24.06 -14.53 -64.73
CA ILE A 210 -25.07 -14.65 -63.63
C ILE A 210 -25.25 -16.16 -63.21
N ASN A 211 -25.63 -16.49 -61.95
CA ASN A 211 -26.30 -17.75 -61.45
C ASN A 211 -25.66 -19.16 -61.69
N ALA A 212 -26.04 -20.28 -61.03
CA ALA A 212 -26.59 -20.59 -59.68
C ALA A 212 -26.64 -22.14 -59.42
N VAL A 213 -27.03 -22.55 -58.19
CA VAL A 213 -27.58 -23.88 -57.77
C VAL A 213 -26.63 -25.10 -57.57
N GLU A 214 -26.46 -25.43 -56.28
CA GLU A 214 -26.43 -26.74 -55.54
C GLU A 214 -26.96 -28.05 -56.21
N PRO A 215 -26.88 -29.26 -55.57
CA PRO A 215 -25.97 -29.84 -54.54
C PRO A 215 -25.54 -31.30 -54.98
N PRO A 216 -25.48 -32.42 -54.21
CA PRO A 216 -25.35 -32.69 -52.75
C PRO A 216 -24.43 -33.87 -52.28
N TYR A 217 -24.32 -34.04 -50.95
CA TYR A 217 -24.10 -35.28 -50.14
C TYR A 217 -22.85 -36.19 -50.31
N GLY A 218 -22.22 -36.56 -49.17
CA GLY A 218 -21.38 -37.78 -49.05
C GLY A 218 -20.33 -37.80 -47.91
N GLU A 219 -20.69 -38.30 -46.73
CA GLU A 219 -19.75 -38.89 -45.74
C GLU A 219 -19.55 -40.42 -46.06
N PRO A 220 -18.80 -41.30 -45.31
CA PRO A 220 -18.14 -41.12 -44.00
C PRO A 220 -16.81 -41.90 -43.73
N VAL A 221 -16.33 -41.83 -42.46
CA VAL A 221 -15.50 -42.82 -41.70
C VAL A 221 -14.07 -43.16 -42.17
N GLY A 222 -13.12 -43.13 -41.22
CA GLY A 222 -11.95 -44.05 -41.23
C GLY A 222 -10.62 -43.48 -40.67
N GLY A 223 -10.21 -43.94 -39.47
CA GLY A 223 -8.79 -44.00 -39.06
C GLY A 223 -8.28 -45.46 -39.11
N PRO A 224 -7.17 -45.85 -38.42
CA PRO A 224 -6.32 -45.04 -37.54
C PRO A 224 -4.77 -45.32 -37.61
N SER A 225 -4.00 -44.63 -36.75
CA SER A 225 -2.78 -45.11 -36.05
C SER A 225 -1.43 -45.42 -36.74
N VAL A 226 -0.35 -45.06 -36.01
CA VAL A 226 0.94 -45.82 -35.81
C VAL A 226 1.97 -45.88 -36.98
N VAL A 227 3.31 -45.81 -36.78
CA VAL A 227 4.20 -45.22 -35.73
C VAL A 227 5.68 -45.25 -36.21
N ILE A 228 6.57 -44.38 -35.69
CA ILE A 228 8.08 -44.41 -35.68
C ILE A 228 8.85 -44.57 -37.03
N GLY A 229 9.96 -43.82 -37.24
CA GLY A 229 10.92 -44.20 -38.30
C GLY A 229 12.11 -43.26 -38.65
N ALA A 230 13.05 -43.05 -37.72
CA ALA A 230 14.50 -42.76 -37.89
C ALA A 230 15.09 -41.80 -38.98
N THR A 231 16.18 -41.12 -38.58
CA THR A 231 17.19 -40.42 -39.41
C THR A 231 18.29 -41.41 -39.90
N PRO A 232 19.43 -41.00 -40.51
CA PRO A 232 19.89 -39.70 -41.05
C PRO A 232 20.44 -39.78 -42.50
N HIS A 233 20.93 -38.66 -43.04
CA HIS A 233 22.15 -38.66 -43.90
C HIS A 233 22.81 -37.26 -43.98
N SER A 234 24.11 -37.23 -44.28
CA SER A 234 24.96 -36.03 -44.30
C SER A 234 25.57 -35.78 -45.68
N SER A 235 25.59 -34.52 -46.13
CA SER A 235 26.57 -33.99 -47.10
C SER A 235 26.52 -32.45 -47.23
N ASN A 236 27.60 -31.78 -46.82
CA ASN A 236 28.08 -30.51 -47.42
C ASN A 236 28.76 -30.82 -48.78
N PRO A 237 29.11 -29.86 -49.69
CA PRO A 237 29.54 -28.49 -49.37
C PRO A 237 29.23 -27.33 -50.39
N ASN A 238 29.70 -26.13 -50.03
CA ASN A 238 30.22 -25.00 -50.84
C ASN A 238 29.34 -24.04 -51.70
N ASP A 239 29.42 -22.76 -51.28
CA ASP A 239 29.89 -21.56 -52.02
C ASP A 239 28.95 -20.40 -52.47
N ASP A 240 29.50 -19.18 -52.23
CA ASP A 240 29.27 -17.84 -52.80
C ASP A 240 27.83 -17.25 -52.90
N SER A 241 27.49 -16.08 -52.35
CA SER A 241 28.32 -14.92 -51.96
C SER A 241 27.46 -13.70 -51.50
N GLN A 242 28.15 -12.64 -51.03
CA GLN A 242 27.73 -11.21 -50.89
C GLN A 242 26.83 -10.76 -49.71
N ASN A 243 27.52 -10.25 -48.68
CA ASN A 243 27.09 -9.24 -47.69
C ASN A 243 27.38 -7.82 -48.27
N PRO A 244 26.85 -6.68 -47.75
CA PRO A 244 27.60 -5.97 -46.69
C PRO A 244 26.81 -5.04 -45.72
N GLN A 245 27.44 -4.76 -44.55
CA GLN A 245 27.24 -3.62 -43.61
C GLN A 245 26.01 -3.64 -42.66
N SER A 246 26.11 -3.23 -41.37
CA SER A 246 27.29 -2.93 -40.51
C SER A 246 26.88 -2.92 -39.02
N LEU A 247 27.84 -3.18 -38.11
CA LEU A 247 27.73 -3.09 -36.64
C LEU A 247 28.74 -2.07 -36.05
N PRO A 248 28.54 -1.59 -34.82
CA PRO A 248 29.61 -1.14 -33.93
C PRO A 248 29.78 -2.06 -32.70
N SER A 249 30.96 -2.07 -32.08
CA SER A 249 31.34 -2.92 -30.93
C SER A 249 32.26 -2.16 -29.94
N PRO A 250 32.44 -2.62 -28.69
CA PRO A 250 32.94 -1.79 -27.58
C PRO A 250 34.48 -1.75 -27.43
N PRO A 251 35.03 -0.84 -26.58
CA PRO A 251 36.46 -0.75 -26.28
C PRO A 251 36.93 -1.74 -25.17
N PRO A 252 38.22 -2.16 -25.17
CA PRO A 252 38.80 -3.10 -24.21
C PRO A 252 39.65 -2.43 -23.08
N GLU A 253 40.44 -3.26 -22.38
CA GLU A 253 40.94 -3.10 -21.00
C GLU A 253 42.43 -2.65 -20.85
N LEU A 254 42.94 -2.72 -19.60
CA LEU A 254 44.36 -2.75 -19.15
C LEU A 254 45.16 -1.42 -19.23
N GLY A 255 46.14 -1.16 -18.36
CA GLY A 255 46.56 -1.87 -17.14
C GLY A 255 47.89 -1.34 -16.54
N THR A 256 48.03 -1.43 -15.21
CA THR A 256 49.28 -1.48 -14.40
C THR A 256 50.43 -0.44 -14.57
N ASP A 257 50.74 0.23 -13.43
CA ASP A 257 52.05 0.20 -12.72
C ASP A 257 53.05 1.39 -12.61
N VAL A 258 53.59 1.47 -11.38
CA VAL A 258 54.89 2.01 -10.89
C VAL A 258 55.15 3.53 -10.69
N ASP A 259 55.58 3.82 -9.45
CA ASP A 259 56.14 5.03 -8.81
C ASP A 259 57.42 5.57 -9.51
N PRO A 260 57.84 6.87 -9.38
CA PRO A 260 58.66 7.24 -8.19
C PRO A 260 58.66 8.73 -7.73
N LYS A 261 58.68 8.91 -6.39
CA LYS A 261 59.62 9.76 -5.59
C LYS A 261 59.58 11.33 -5.59
N VAL A 262 59.49 11.85 -4.35
CA VAL A 262 60.51 12.71 -3.61
C VAL A 262 60.26 14.21 -3.26
N ASP A 263 60.45 14.46 -1.94
CA ASP A 263 60.89 15.66 -1.17
C ASP A 263 59.99 16.87 -0.78
N ARG A 264 59.86 17.04 0.56
CA ARG A 264 60.02 18.27 1.40
C ARG A 264 58.98 19.41 1.32
N THR A 265 58.66 20.19 2.38
CA THR A 265 59.13 20.38 3.79
C THR A 265 58.05 21.21 4.55
N ARG A 266 57.95 21.39 5.88
CA ARG A 266 58.50 20.78 7.14
C ARG A 266 57.81 21.48 8.36
N ALA A 267 57.91 20.87 9.56
CA ALA A 267 57.66 21.40 10.92
C ALA A 267 56.23 21.21 11.50
N GLY A 268 56.08 20.89 12.80
CA GLY A 268 57.12 20.57 13.81
C GLY A 268 56.57 20.33 15.22
N GLU A 269 57.43 19.76 16.09
CA GLU A 269 57.28 19.58 17.57
C GLU A 269 56.14 18.63 18.04
N GLU A 270 56.28 17.79 19.08
CA GLU A 270 57.37 17.58 20.06
C GLU A 270 57.50 16.09 20.50
N THR A 271 58.52 15.73 21.30
CA THR A 271 58.96 14.36 21.67
C THR A 271 59.06 14.21 23.22
N PRO A 272 59.69 13.19 23.86
CA PRO A 272 60.29 11.90 23.43
C PRO A 272 59.60 10.70 24.15
N VAL A 273 60.08 9.44 24.26
CA VAL A 273 61.40 8.75 24.11
C VAL A 273 61.19 7.39 23.36
N THR A 274 62.05 6.37 23.26
CA THR A 274 63.24 5.91 24.02
C THR A 274 64.28 5.22 23.10
N SER A 275 65.13 4.33 23.64
CA SER A 275 66.23 3.58 22.99
C SER A 275 66.44 2.23 23.76
N LEU A 276 67.24 1.21 23.38
CA LEU A 276 68.49 1.10 22.59
C LEU A 276 68.63 -0.26 21.80
N SER A 277 69.41 -0.20 20.69
CA SER A 277 70.46 -1.10 20.12
C SER A 277 70.81 -2.51 20.72
N GLN A 278 71.56 -3.46 20.09
CA GLN A 278 72.47 -3.46 18.90
C GLN A 278 72.93 -4.89 18.44
N ALA A 279 73.24 -5.09 17.14
CA ALA A 279 74.27 -6.00 16.54
C ALA A 279 74.16 -7.57 16.72
N GLN A 280 74.83 -8.50 15.98
CA GLN A 280 75.71 -8.44 14.76
C GLN A 280 75.95 -9.85 14.09
N HIS A 281 76.37 -9.88 12.81
CA HIS A 281 76.95 -11.03 12.02
C HIS A 281 76.02 -12.23 11.68
N GLY A 282 76.26 -13.08 10.66
CA GLY A 282 77.33 -13.21 9.63
C GLY A 282 76.88 -14.14 8.44
N ALA A 283 77.72 -14.42 7.42
CA ALA A 283 77.28 -15.00 6.13
C ALA A 283 78.23 -16.07 5.49
N SER A 284 77.77 -16.75 4.42
CA SER A 284 78.42 -17.74 3.49
C SER A 284 77.85 -19.18 3.56
N ALA A 285 77.81 -20.03 2.52
CA ALA A 285 77.95 -19.86 1.05
C ALA A 285 77.46 -21.13 0.28
N MET A 286 77.33 -21.03 -1.06
CA MET A 286 76.97 -22.10 -2.03
C MET A 286 78.17 -23.00 -2.44
N PRO A 287 77.92 -24.10 -3.19
CA PRO A 287 78.50 -24.18 -4.55
C PRO A 287 77.51 -24.65 -5.66
N SER A 288 77.95 -24.56 -6.92
CA SER A 288 77.19 -24.83 -8.18
C SER A 288 77.89 -25.86 -9.09
N ILE A 289 77.40 -26.08 -10.34
CA ILE A 289 77.97 -26.76 -11.57
C ILE A 289 77.00 -27.84 -12.12
N GLU A 290 76.67 -28.00 -13.42
CA GLU A 290 76.93 -27.27 -14.70
C GLU A 290 75.92 -27.69 -15.82
N GLY A 291 75.85 -26.96 -16.97
CA GLY A 291 75.37 -27.59 -18.23
C GLY A 291 74.70 -26.75 -19.36
N ALA A 292 75.48 -26.04 -20.20
CA ALA A 292 75.40 -25.91 -21.70
C ALA A 292 74.06 -25.78 -22.50
N LYS A 293 73.92 -25.05 -23.65
CA LYS A 293 74.84 -24.25 -24.52
C LYS A 293 74.07 -23.45 -25.64
N SER A 294 74.63 -22.31 -26.09
CA SER A 294 74.51 -21.65 -27.45
C SER A 294 73.13 -21.11 -27.95
N LEU A 295 72.99 -20.06 -28.81
CA LEU A 295 73.89 -19.05 -29.43
C LEU A 295 73.13 -17.72 -29.81
N SER A 296 73.59 -16.87 -30.76
CA SER A 296 73.11 -15.47 -30.93
C SER A 296 73.22 -14.80 -32.33
N ARG A 297 72.53 -13.63 -32.50
CA ARG A 297 72.78 -12.48 -33.45
C ARG A 297 72.28 -12.60 -34.92
N PRO A 298 72.27 -11.51 -35.76
CA PRO A 298 72.43 -10.04 -35.55
C PRO A 298 71.19 -9.19 -36.04
N GLN A 299 70.97 -7.86 -35.92
CA GLN A 299 71.68 -6.59 -35.64
C GLN A 299 71.73 -5.60 -36.85
N VAL A 300 71.35 -4.31 -36.62
CA VAL A 300 71.82 -3.05 -37.31
C VAL A 300 71.09 -2.42 -38.55
N VAL A 301 71.23 -1.08 -38.65
CA VAL A 301 70.83 -0.04 -39.66
C VAL A 301 69.45 0.64 -39.50
N ALA A 302 69.43 1.96 -39.74
CA ALA A 302 68.30 2.89 -39.63
C ALA A 302 67.92 3.52 -40.98
N HIS A 303 66.79 4.23 -41.04
CA HIS A 303 66.57 5.28 -42.04
C HIS A 303 65.75 6.45 -41.47
N GLN A 304 66.30 7.67 -41.57
CA GLN A 304 65.49 8.90 -41.66
C GLN A 304 65.12 9.12 -43.15
N PRO A 305 64.06 9.90 -43.47
CA PRO A 305 64.29 11.35 -43.62
C PRO A 305 63.08 12.29 -43.37
N SER A 306 63.33 13.42 -42.69
CA SER A 306 62.81 14.77 -43.05
C SER A 306 61.29 15.09 -42.98
N LYS A 307 60.82 16.34 -42.87
CA LYS A 307 61.36 17.63 -42.36
C LYS A 307 60.19 18.63 -42.20
N SER A 308 60.11 19.31 -41.04
CA SER A 308 59.70 20.74 -40.90
C SER A 308 58.26 21.17 -41.30
N PRO A 309 57.81 22.39 -40.92
CA PRO A 309 58.04 23.18 -39.70
C PRO A 309 56.70 23.60 -39.05
N MET A 310 56.69 24.72 -38.29
CA MET A 310 55.53 25.35 -37.62
C MET A 310 55.05 24.55 -36.38
N SER A 311 55.33 24.89 -35.11
CA SER A 311 55.69 26.16 -34.44
C SER A 311 54.75 27.33 -34.76
N GLY A 312 53.96 27.88 -33.84
CA GLY A 312 53.92 27.72 -32.38
C GLY A 312 53.61 29.07 -31.73
N VAL A 313 53.72 29.15 -30.41
CA VAL A 313 53.56 30.38 -29.59
C VAL A 313 52.11 30.90 -29.46
N GLU A 314 51.67 30.86 -28.21
CA GLU A 314 50.83 31.81 -27.47
C GLU A 314 50.29 33.07 -28.20
N MET A 315 49.01 33.38 -27.94
CA MET A 315 48.61 34.61 -27.25
C MET A 315 47.13 34.51 -26.82
N GLY A 316 46.67 35.17 -25.77
CA GLY A 316 47.36 36.07 -24.86
C GLY A 316 46.44 37.21 -24.40
N THR A 317 46.40 37.49 -23.10
CA THR A 317 45.73 38.66 -22.54
C THR A 317 46.32 39.95 -23.12
N LYS A 318 45.51 40.77 -23.81
CA LYS A 318 45.95 42.10 -24.26
C LYS A 318 45.51 43.21 -23.29
N GLN A 319 46.50 43.73 -22.56
CA GLN A 319 46.49 45.12 -22.08
C GLN A 319 46.76 46.08 -23.25
N HIS A 320 46.45 47.38 -23.07
CA HIS A 320 47.09 48.51 -23.76
C HIS A 320 46.86 49.80 -22.90
N PRO A 321 47.68 50.87 -23.04
CA PRO A 321 48.54 51.21 -21.90
C PRO A 321 48.71 52.72 -21.57
N ASN A 322 49.51 52.95 -20.52
CA ASN A 322 50.38 54.10 -20.23
C ASN A 322 49.85 55.50 -19.84
N GLU A 323 50.63 56.06 -18.90
CA GLU A 323 50.98 57.48 -18.66
C GLU A 323 49.93 58.48 -18.14
N GLY A 324 50.24 59.09 -16.98
CA GLY A 324 49.50 60.19 -16.35
C GLY A 324 49.71 60.25 -14.83
N PRO A 325 50.27 61.34 -14.25
CA PRO A 325 50.51 61.44 -12.80
C PRO A 325 49.29 61.91 -11.99
N GLY A 326 49.36 61.79 -10.65
CA GLY A 326 48.37 62.37 -9.71
C GLY A 326 48.43 63.91 -9.63
N PRO A 327 47.63 64.56 -8.75
CA PRO A 327 47.70 64.30 -7.29
C PRO A 327 46.35 64.48 -6.53
N SER A 328 46.44 64.84 -5.23
CA SER A 328 45.41 65.40 -4.33
C SER A 328 44.57 64.47 -3.42
N ARG A 329 45.07 64.33 -2.17
CA ARG A 329 44.28 64.33 -0.91
C ARG A 329 43.51 65.67 -0.76
N PRO A 330 42.47 65.84 0.11
CA PRO A 330 42.43 65.30 1.49
C PRO A 330 41.04 64.92 2.11
N LYS A 331 41.09 64.27 3.30
CA LYS A 331 40.28 64.44 4.55
C LYS A 331 38.73 64.62 4.50
N ASP A 332 37.92 64.20 5.49
CA ASP A 332 38.20 63.75 6.87
C ASP A 332 37.11 62.79 7.46
N ARG A 333 37.55 61.70 8.10
CA ARG A 333 37.23 61.27 9.49
C ARG A 333 35.80 61.39 10.07
N ARG A 334 35.14 60.23 10.33
CA ARG A 334 34.71 59.75 11.69
C ARG A 334 34.00 58.37 11.74
N GLN A 335 34.57 57.46 12.53
CA GLN A 335 33.95 56.48 13.46
C GLN A 335 33.02 55.34 12.95
N SER A 336 33.02 54.23 13.71
CA SER A 336 32.49 52.87 13.44
C SER A 336 31.14 52.62 14.18
N PRO A 337 30.55 51.38 14.30
CA PRO A 337 30.89 50.05 13.74
C PRO A 337 29.70 49.12 13.27
N LEU A 338 30.03 47.90 12.77
CA LEU A 338 29.21 46.66 12.75
C LEU A 338 27.92 46.64 11.86
N PRO A 339 27.23 45.47 11.65
CA PRO A 339 27.47 44.11 12.14
C PRO A 339 27.74 43.03 11.05
N GLY A 340 28.10 41.81 11.47
CA GLY A 340 28.33 40.68 10.58
C GLY A 340 27.75 39.33 11.05
N LYS A 341 27.22 38.57 10.08
CA LYS A 341 26.97 37.10 10.05
C LYS A 341 26.87 36.34 11.40
N ALA A 342 25.64 36.02 11.83
CA ALA A 342 25.38 35.05 12.90
C ALA A 342 24.23 34.08 12.55
N SER A 343 24.56 32.84 12.17
CA SER A 343 23.56 31.78 11.90
C SER A 343 23.88 30.40 12.51
N LYS A 344 25.16 30.00 12.55
CA LYS A 344 25.56 28.64 13.01
C LYS A 344 25.43 28.36 14.52
N LYS A 345 25.25 29.37 15.39
CA LYS A 345 25.14 29.14 16.86
C LYS A 345 23.79 28.57 17.34
N ARG A 346 22.70 28.72 16.58
CA ARG A 346 21.33 28.37 17.07
C ARG A 346 21.07 26.87 17.17
N TRP A 347 21.73 26.03 16.36
CA TRP A 347 21.44 24.60 16.27
C TRP A 347 22.00 23.79 17.46
N ASN A 348 23.20 24.13 17.93
CA ASN A 348 23.84 23.43 19.06
C ASN A 348 23.06 23.63 20.38
N SER A 349 22.52 24.83 20.62
CA SER A 349 21.73 25.14 21.81
C SER A 349 20.50 24.24 21.96
N VAL A 350 19.81 23.93 20.85
CA VAL A 350 18.66 22.99 20.86
C VAL A 350 19.12 21.56 21.18
N ARG A 351 20.30 21.15 20.67
CA ARG A 351 20.87 19.82 20.94
C ARG A 351 21.34 19.66 22.39
N GLU A 352 21.81 20.75 23.03
CA GLU A 352 22.13 20.77 24.46
C GLU A 352 20.88 20.78 25.35
N ALA A 353 19.86 21.57 25.02
CA ALA A 353 18.59 21.60 25.75
C ALA A 353 17.97 20.20 25.80
N ARG A 354 17.87 19.52 24.65
CA ARG A 354 17.33 18.16 24.54
C ARG A 354 18.20 17.08 25.20
N ARG A 355 19.49 17.36 25.45
CA ARG A 355 20.38 16.52 26.28
C ARG A 355 20.15 16.75 27.78
N ARG A 356 20.02 18.00 28.23
CA ARG A 356 19.69 18.35 29.63
C ARG A 356 18.31 17.81 30.04
N GLU A 357 17.32 17.92 29.17
CA GLU A 357 15.97 17.36 29.37
C GLU A 357 16.00 15.83 29.57
N LYS A 358 16.73 15.09 28.73
CA LYS A 358 16.93 13.64 28.91
C LYS A 358 17.71 13.30 30.19
N GLN A 359 18.69 14.11 30.59
CA GLN A 359 19.42 13.92 31.86
C GLN A 359 18.56 14.22 33.09
N LEU A 360 17.65 15.19 33.03
CA LEU A 360 16.69 15.47 34.11
C LEU A 360 15.68 14.34 34.26
N ARG A 361 15.09 13.84 33.16
CA ARG A 361 14.21 12.65 33.20
C ARG A 361 14.93 11.41 33.77
N LYS A 362 16.23 11.23 33.51
CA LYS A 362 17.02 10.11 34.07
C LYS A 362 17.48 10.33 35.53
N LYS A 363 17.20 11.49 36.15
CA LYS A 363 17.56 11.79 37.56
C LYS A 363 16.39 11.80 38.54
N PHE A 364 15.15 11.78 38.06
CA PHE A 364 13.93 11.84 38.90
C PHE A 364 12.98 10.64 38.70
N GLY A 365 13.43 9.57 38.06
CA GLY A 365 12.63 8.37 37.78
C GLY A 365 12.92 7.19 38.71
N SER A 366 12.68 7.34 40.02
CA SER A 366 12.63 6.21 40.96
C SER A 366 11.85 6.55 42.24
N VAL A 367 11.23 5.53 42.84
CA VAL A 367 10.46 5.53 44.11
C VAL A 367 9.13 6.30 44.11
N ALA A 368 8.07 5.53 43.82
CA ALA A 368 6.72 5.52 44.42
C ALA A 368 5.82 6.78 44.42
N GLY A 369 4.51 6.54 44.34
CA GLY A 369 3.46 7.54 44.45
C GLY A 369 2.84 7.61 45.86
N VAL A 370 1.85 8.49 46.02
CA VAL A 370 1.02 8.61 47.23
C VAL A 370 -0.45 8.53 46.84
N GLN A 371 -1.19 7.69 47.55
CA GLN A 371 -2.65 7.59 47.52
C GLN A 371 -3.23 8.50 48.62
N GLU A 372 -4.44 9.02 48.44
CA GLU A 372 -5.03 9.99 49.38
C GLU A 372 -5.47 9.35 50.71
N ASP A 373 -4.81 9.83 51.77
CA ASP A 373 -5.28 10.08 53.14
C ASP A 373 -6.42 9.23 53.74
N ASN A 374 -6.07 8.37 54.72
CA ASN A 374 -6.69 8.42 56.06
C ASN A 374 -5.93 7.59 57.12
N GLY A 375 -5.83 8.11 58.35
CA GLY A 375 -5.96 7.28 59.57
C GLY A 375 -4.71 6.69 60.27
N GLN A 376 -4.15 7.46 61.23
CA GLN A 376 -3.68 6.99 62.56
C GLN A 376 -2.50 6.00 62.74
N LEU A 377 -1.36 6.57 63.15
CA LEU A 377 -0.61 6.24 64.40
C LEU A 377 -0.24 4.77 64.76
N ARG A 378 1.03 4.37 64.54
CA ARG A 378 2.09 4.30 65.58
C ARG A 378 3.46 3.82 65.07
N ALA A 379 4.49 3.96 65.92
CA ALA A 379 5.91 3.84 65.58
C ALA A 379 6.53 2.45 65.86
N GLY A 380 7.65 2.17 65.17
CA GLY A 380 8.58 1.06 65.44
C GLY A 380 8.92 0.25 64.17
N SER A 381 10.14 -0.20 63.83
CA SER A 381 11.55 0.18 64.08
C SER A 381 12.40 -1.11 64.03
N ILE A 382 13.51 -1.11 63.26
CA ILE A 382 14.57 -2.17 63.20
C ILE A 382 14.19 -3.49 62.49
N GLY A 383 15.14 -4.04 61.71
CA GLY A 383 15.16 -5.46 61.31
C GLY A 383 16.02 -5.79 60.08
N HIS A 384 17.22 -6.33 60.28
CA HIS A 384 17.93 -7.15 59.27
C HIS A 384 17.40 -8.59 59.34
N GLY A 385 17.54 -9.36 58.26
CA GLY A 385 17.41 -10.82 58.30
C GLY A 385 17.44 -11.47 56.93
N ASP A 386 18.54 -12.11 56.57
CA ASP A 386 18.58 -13.14 55.53
C ASP A 386 17.93 -14.42 56.07
N GLY A 387 17.33 -15.25 55.20
CA GLY A 387 16.73 -16.52 55.61
C GLY A 387 16.26 -17.37 54.45
N GLU A 388 16.83 -18.56 54.31
CA GLU A 388 16.27 -19.66 53.51
C GLU A 388 15.06 -20.26 54.25
N MET A 389 13.96 -20.55 53.55
CA MET A 389 13.22 -21.78 53.85
C MET A 389 12.28 -22.25 52.74
N ASP A 390 12.23 -23.57 52.63
CA ASP A 390 11.42 -24.44 51.80
C ASP A 390 9.89 -24.26 51.94
N CYS A 391 9.17 -24.88 51.00
CA CYS A 391 7.82 -25.44 51.12
C CYS A 391 6.63 -24.52 51.43
N GLU A 392 5.71 -24.40 50.45
CA GLU A 392 4.37 -25.01 50.58
C GLU A 392 3.68 -25.14 49.20
N GLU A 393 3.34 -26.38 48.82
CA GLU A 393 2.67 -26.75 47.56
C GLU A 393 1.47 -27.66 47.90
N ASP A 394 0.35 -27.10 48.38
CA ASP A 394 -0.90 -27.89 48.59
C ASP A 394 -2.16 -27.03 48.91
N TYR A 395 -2.72 -26.23 47.97
CA TYR A 395 -4.08 -25.64 48.20
C TYR A 395 -4.92 -25.21 46.98
N TRP A 396 -5.21 -26.07 46.00
CA TRP A 396 -6.42 -25.91 45.15
C TRP A 396 -7.01 -27.27 44.74
N GLY A 397 -7.94 -27.78 45.56
CA GLY A 397 -8.42 -29.17 45.44
C GLY A 397 -9.90 -29.42 45.78
N ALA A 398 -10.77 -28.40 45.77
CA ALA A 398 -12.22 -28.60 45.86
C ALA A 398 -13.05 -27.42 45.30
N VAL A 399 -14.03 -27.80 44.47
CA VAL A 399 -15.38 -27.25 44.20
C VAL A 399 -15.65 -27.23 42.68
N GLU A 400 -15.95 -28.43 42.16
CA GLU A 400 -16.86 -28.57 41.02
C GLU A 400 -18.22 -29.03 41.56
N ASN A 401 -19.29 -28.32 41.22
CA ASN A 401 -20.61 -28.83 40.79
C ASN A 401 -21.65 -27.68 40.73
N ASP A 402 -22.79 -27.96 40.09
CA ASP A 402 -24.04 -27.20 40.09
C ASP A 402 -24.05 -25.78 39.49
N ILE A 403 -24.04 -25.72 38.15
CA ILE A 403 -24.79 -24.70 37.40
C ILE A 403 -25.86 -25.43 36.56
N PRO A 404 -27.17 -25.24 36.81
CA PRO A 404 -28.22 -25.97 36.10
C PRO A 404 -28.30 -25.72 34.59
N GLU A 405 -28.56 -26.77 33.83
CA GLU A 405 -28.63 -26.81 32.35
C GLU A 405 -29.81 -26.01 31.74
N GLU A 406 -30.67 -25.43 32.59
CA GLU A 406 -31.99 -24.90 32.22
C GLU A 406 -31.95 -23.45 31.68
N LEU A 407 -30.85 -22.71 31.90
CA LEU A 407 -30.67 -21.35 31.36
C LEU A 407 -30.32 -21.32 29.85
N LEU A 408 -29.90 -22.44 29.27
CA LEU A 408 -29.40 -22.49 27.88
C LEU A 408 -30.48 -22.77 26.80
N ARG A 409 -31.75 -22.92 27.17
CA ARG A 409 -32.84 -23.30 26.23
C ARG A 409 -33.85 -22.19 25.89
N ARG A 410 -33.47 -20.92 26.01
CA ARG A 410 -34.42 -19.79 25.93
C ARG A 410 -34.30 -18.81 24.75
N PHE A 411 -33.43 -19.06 23.76
CA PHE A 411 -33.25 -18.15 22.62
C PHE A 411 -33.53 -18.72 21.21
N ASP A 412 -33.55 -20.03 21.00
CA ASP A 412 -33.73 -20.65 19.67
C ASP A 412 -35.13 -21.23 19.44
N ALA A 413 -36.18 -20.38 19.36
CA ALA A 413 -37.55 -20.83 19.09
C ALA A 413 -38.49 -19.74 18.50
N ALA A 414 -38.05 -18.96 17.50
CA ALA A 414 -38.82 -17.79 17.04
C ALA A 414 -38.88 -17.52 15.52
N GLU A 415 -38.66 -18.50 14.63
CA GLU A 415 -39.08 -18.36 13.22
C GLU A 415 -39.23 -19.70 12.48
N LEU A 416 -40.49 -20.13 12.22
CA LEU A 416 -40.93 -20.97 11.08
C LEU A 416 -42.42 -21.29 11.23
N GLY A 417 -43.29 -20.47 10.63
CA GLY A 417 -44.74 -20.65 10.72
C GLY A 417 -45.29 -21.71 9.75
N THR A 418 -45.80 -22.82 10.28
CA THR A 418 -46.72 -23.71 9.56
C THR A 418 -47.88 -24.14 10.47
N GLY A 419 -49.11 -24.00 9.97
CA GLY A 419 -50.27 -24.73 10.52
C GLY A 419 -50.42 -26.11 9.85
N PRO A 420 -51.52 -26.86 10.07
CA PRO A 420 -52.81 -26.34 10.56
C PRO A 420 -53.66 -27.30 11.44
N LYS A 421 -54.90 -26.86 11.73
CA LYS A 421 -56.16 -27.64 11.92
C LYS A 421 -56.48 -28.39 13.24
N ASP A 422 -57.65 -27.95 13.75
CA ASP A 422 -58.81 -28.76 14.18
C ASP A 422 -58.84 -29.49 15.55
N ALA A 423 -60.07 -29.51 16.10
CA ALA A 423 -60.58 -30.18 17.32
C ALA A 423 -60.18 -29.62 18.70
N VAL A 424 -61.01 -29.63 19.77
CA VAL A 424 -62.48 -29.46 20.03
C VAL A 424 -62.73 -29.79 21.53
N ARG A 425 -63.77 -29.20 22.16
CA ARG A 425 -64.23 -29.32 23.59
C ARG A 425 -63.55 -28.34 24.58
N ASN A 426 -64.26 -27.47 25.31
CA ASN A 426 -65.40 -27.57 26.27
C ASN A 426 -64.88 -27.74 27.73
N LEU A 427 -65.44 -27.13 28.80
CA LEU A 427 -66.68 -26.36 29.02
C LEU A 427 -66.44 -25.06 29.85
N ASP A 428 -67.29 -24.05 29.60
CA ASP A 428 -68.11 -23.21 30.49
C ASP A 428 -67.62 -22.72 31.88
N ASP A 429 -67.79 -21.41 32.15
CA ASP A 429 -68.72 -20.91 33.21
C ASP A 429 -69.18 -19.45 32.91
N ASP A 430 -70.28 -19.00 33.55
CA ASP A 430 -71.24 -17.98 33.06
C ASP A 430 -70.95 -16.46 33.43
N PRO A 431 -71.81 -15.43 33.18
CA PRO A 431 -71.42 -14.02 32.90
C PRO A 431 -72.07 -13.02 33.92
N PRO A 432 -72.56 -11.77 33.63
CA PRO A 432 -72.40 -10.81 32.51
C PRO A 432 -72.21 -9.30 32.88
N GLY A 433 -71.95 -8.45 31.86
CA GLY A 433 -72.79 -7.23 31.65
C GLY A 433 -72.19 -5.81 31.76
N GLN A 434 -72.26 -5.06 30.64
CA GLN A 434 -72.52 -3.60 30.46
C GLN A 434 -71.68 -2.55 31.27
N SER A 435 -70.91 -1.61 30.69
CA SER A 435 -71.20 -0.54 29.69
C SER A 435 -71.91 0.74 30.22
N ARG A 436 -71.16 1.81 30.60
CA ARG A 436 -71.42 3.25 30.24
C ARG A 436 -70.49 4.31 30.86
N GLU A 437 -70.60 5.53 30.31
CA GLU A 437 -70.18 6.86 30.82
C GLU A 437 -70.85 7.21 32.18
N PRO A 438 -70.41 8.26 32.96
CA PRO A 438 -70.80 9.66 32.66
C PRO A 438 -69.75 10.74 33.09
N GLN A 439 -70.20 11.89 33.63
CA GLN A 439 -69.55 13.21 33.57
C GLN A 439 -69.45 13.93 34.94
N HIS A 440 -68.63 15.01 34.97
CA HIS A 440 -68.81 16.26 35.74
C HIS A 440 -68.53 16.34 37.27
N GLU A 441 -68.46 17.61 37.73
CA GLU A 441 -68.36 18.13 39.13
C GLU A 441 -66.97 17.95 39.83
N GLU A 442 -66.51 18.83 40.75
CA GLU A 442 -67.08 20.06 41.35
C GLU A 442 -66.00 21.13 41.73
N THR A 443 -66.40 22.24 42.36
CA THR A 443 -65.52 23.36 42.82
C THR A 443 -65.09 23.18 44.29
N PRO A 444 -64.06 23.87 44.82
CA PRO A 444 -64.35 25.09 45.62
C PRO A 444 -63.26 26.19 45.57
N SER A 445 -63.49 27.29 46.30
CA SER A 445 -62.62 28.47 46.49
C SER A 445 -62.57 28.85 47.98
N PRO A 446 -61.58 29.64 48.44
CA PRO A 446 -61.87 30.59 49.53
C PRO A 446 -61.27 32.02 49.38
N GLU A 447 -61.83 32.86 50.25
CA GLU A 447 -61.64 34.26 50.70
C GLU A 447 -60.19 34.82 50.84
N ALA A 448 -59.92 36.09 51.19
CA ALA A 448 -60.46 37.44 50.89
C ALA A 448 -60.02 38.47 51.99
N GLU A 449 -59.44 39.65 51.64
CA GLU A 449 -59.05 40.70 52.63
C GLU A 449 -58.94 42.12 51.99
N SER A 450 -58.42 43.14 52.71
CA SER A 450 -58.88 44.55 52.60
C SER A 450 -57.82 45.67 52.34
N VAL A 451 -58.15 46.58 51.40
CA VAL A 451 -58.52 48.03 51.61
C VAL A 451 -58.02 48.71 52.91
N PRO A 452 -57.56 50.02 52.98
CA PRO A 452 -57.81 51.19 52.08
C PRO A 452 -56.66 52.26 51.84
N LYS A 453 -56.90 53.19 50.88
CA LYS A 453 -56.53 54.66 50.83
C LYS A 453 -55.04 55.10 50.95
N ALA A 454 -54.57 56.27 50.43
CA ALA A 454 -55.23 57.57 50.18
C ALA A 454 -54.57 58.44 49.06
N GLU A 455 -55.19 59.59 48.75
CA GLU A 455 -54.73 60.70 47.87
C GLU A 455 -54.87 62.03 48.68
N PRO A 456 -54.06 63.12 48.50
CA PRO A 456 -54.44 64.21 47.55
C PRO A 456 -53.34 65.25 47.06
N VAL A 457 -53.47 65.81 45.82
CA VAL A 457 -53.61 67.26 45.42
C VAL A 457 -52.68 68.38 46.03
N PRO A 458 -52.25 69.52 45.37
CA PRO A 458 -51.81 69.87 43.97
C PRO A 458 -50.68 70.97 43.79
N LYS A 459 -50.25 71.28 42.53
CA LYS A 459 -49.72 72.60 42.00
C LYS A 459 -48.41 73.22 42.61
N PRO A 460 -47.82 74.35 42.09
CA PRO A 460 -48.06 75.16 40.86
C PRO A 460 -46.80 75.43 39.96
N GLU A 461 -46.97 76.20 38.87
CA GLU A 461 -45.89 76.85 38.08
C GLU A 461 -45.35 78.15 38.74
N PRO A 462 -44.30 78.82 38.19
CA PRO A 462 -44.60 80.03 37.41
C PRO A 462 -43.66 80.41 36.22
N ALA A 463 -44.29 80.83 35.11
CA ALA A 463 -44.05 82.04 34.29
C ALA A 463 -42.67 82.47 33.71
N SER A 464 -42.71 82.81 32.40
CA SER A 464 -42.10 84.02 31.76
C SER A 464 -40.55 84.12 31.71
N GLN A 465 -39.86 84.31 30.58
CA GLN A 465 -40.18 84.94 29.28
C GLN A 465 -39.24 84.32 28.18
N PHE A 466 -39.10 84.72 26.90
CA PHE A 466 -39.51 85.88 26.09
C PHE A 466 -39.59 85.50 24.58
N ALA A 467 -39.44 86.45 23.65
CA ALA A 467 -39.29 86.24 22.19
C ALA A 467 -38.25 87.23 21.60
N PRO A 468 -37.63 86.94 20.44
CA PRO A 468 -38.25 87.36 19.17
C PRO A 468 -38.17 86.31 18.03
N ALA A 469 -38.83 86.60 16.92
CA ALA A 469 -39.14 85.65 15.84
C ALA A 469 -37.96 85.27 14.92
N ARG A 470 -37.96 84.03 14.42
CA ARG A 470 -37.33 83.65 13.15
C ARG A 470 -37.91 82.36 12.54
N GLU A 471 -38.27 82.44 11.26
CA GLU A 471 -38.47 81.39 10.23
C GLU A 471 -39.43 80.18 10.52
N PRO A 472 -40.23 79.75 9.51
CA PRO A 472 -41.15 78.62 9.67
C PRO A 472 -40.41 77.28 9.68
N SER A 473 -40.56 76.52 10.76
CA SER A 473 -40.01 75.16 10.88
C SER A 473 -40.75 74.16 9.96
N PRO A 474 -40.07 73.15 9.40
CA PRO A 474 -40.75 72.03 8.72
C PRO A 474 -41.62 71.24 9.71
N PRO A 475 -42.69 70.56 9.25
CA PRO A 475 -43.55 69.76 10.11
C PRO A 475 -42.76 68.60 10.77
N PRO A 476 -43.13 68.19 12.00
CA PRO A 476 -42.47 67.07 12.67
C PRO A 476 -42.68 65.77 11.88
N PRO A 477 -41.65 64.92 11.74
CA PRO A 477 -41.79 63.62 11.07
C PRO A 477 -42.78 62.75 11.85
N SER A 478 -43.80 62.25 11.17
CA SER A 478 -44.88 61.48 11.79
C SER A 478 -44.39 60.12 12.32
N GLN A 479 -44.49 59.90 13.63
CA GLN A 479 -44.24 58.60 14.27
C GLN A 479 -45.25 57.56 13.75
N ARG A 480 -44.82 56.73 12.80
CA ARG A 480 -45.68 55.74 12.10
C ARG A 480 -44.97 54.43 11.71
N HIS A 481 -43.87 54.05 12.38
CA HIS A 481 -43.11 52.83 12.05
C HIS A 481 -42.62 51.99 13.26
N ASP A 482 -43.23 52.12 14.43
CA ASP A 482 -42.77 51.44 15.66
C ASP A 482 -43.29 49.99 15.85
N ASN A 483 -44.07 49.45 14.90
CA ASN A 483 -44.58 48.06 14.92
C ASN A 483 -43.83 47.11 13.95
N ALA A 484 -42.60 47.43 13.55
CA ALA A 484 -41.76 46.51 12.78
C ALA A 484 -41.19 45.41 13.69
N ASP A 485 -41.20 44.15 13.23
CA ASP A 485 -40.58 43.04 13.96
C ASP A 485 -39.08 43.33 14.20
N PRO A 486 -38.60 43.32 15.46
CA PRO A 486 -37.19 43.59 15.78
C PRO A 486 -36.22 42.58 15.12
N THR A 487 -36.69 41.40 14.73
CA THR A 487 -35.96 40.38 13.96
C THR A 487 -35.83 40.76 12.49
N GLU A 488 -36.92 41.25 11.87
CA GLU A 488 -36.92 41.67 10.46
C GLU A 488 -36.01 42.88 10.26
N ALA A 489 -36.03 43.81 11.21
CA ALA A 489 -35.11 44.95 11.27
C ALA A 489 -33.67 44.58 11.68
N LEU A 490 -33.34 43.30 11.86
CA LEU A 490 -31.97 42.78 11.90
C LEU A 490 -31.58 42.09 10.58
N ARG A 491 -32.52 41.44 9.88
CA ARG A 491 -32.29 40.80 8.57
C ARG A 491 -31.84 41.76 7.46
N ILE A 492 -32.04 43.06 7.63
CA ILE A 492 -31.61 44.12 6.70
C ILE A 492 -30.14 44.55 6.96
N GLY A 493 -29.50 44.03 8.03
CA GLY A 493 -28.16 44.45 8.45
C GLY A 493 -28.14 45.87 9.05
N CYS A 494 -27.03 46.60 8.91
CA CYS A 494 -26.94 47.98 9.38
C CYS A 494 -26.07 48.87 8.47
N HIS A 495 -26.29 50.18 8.53
CA HIS A 495 -25.59 51.18 7.72
C HIS A 495 -24.76 52.11 8.62
N THR A 496 -23.55 52.43 8.16
CA THR A 496 -22.50 53.16 8.90
C THR A 496 -21.76 54.12 7.95
N SER A 497 -20.91 55.03 8.45
CA SER A 497 -20.05 55.82 7.55
C SER A 497 -19.02 54.97 6.80
N PHE A 498 -18.74 53.76 7.29
CA PHE A 498 -17.87 52.76 6.68
C PHE A 498 -18.59 51.84 5.67
N GLY A 499 -19.87 52.10 5.38
CA GLY A 499 -20.71 51.37 4.43
C GLY A 499 -21.79 50.50 5.10
N ALA A 500 -22.42 49.65 4.28
CA ALA A 500 -23.42 48.68 4.74
C ALA A 500 -22.76 47.40 5.25
N TYR A 501 -23.31 46.86 6.34
CA TYR A 501 -23.08 45.50 6.81
C TYR A 501 -24.09 44.58 6.15
N ILE A 502 -23.60 43.64 5.34
CA ILE A 502 -24.46 42.75 4.55
C ILE A 502 -24.93 41.57 5.41
N PRO A 503 -26.22 41.17 5.34
CA PRO A 503 -26.73 39.96 5.98
C PRO A 503 -25.95 38.71 5.55
N LEU A 504 -25.72 37.78 6.46
CA LEU A 504 -24.80 36.68 6.23
C LEU A 504 -25.28 35.68 5.16
N LEU A 505 -26.58 35.62 4.86
CA LEU A 505 -27.14 34.86 3.75
C LEU A 505 -26.93 35.54 2.38
N GLU A 506 -26.91 36.88 2.34
CA GLU A 506 -26.67 37.67 1.12
C GLU A 506 -25.19 37.76 0.74
N PHE A 507 -24.29 37.20 1.57
CA PHE A 507 -22.83 37.27 1.45
C PHE A 507 -22.30 36.47 0.23
N THR A 508 -22.51 37.03 -0.96
CA THR A 508 -22.30 36.39 -2.26
C THR A 508 -21.49 37.30 -3.21
N GLY A 509 -21.01 36.71 -4.31
CA GLY A 509 -20.10 37.36 -5.25
C GLY A 509 -18.67 37.48 -4.71
N SER A 510 -17.84 38.32 -5.33
CA SER A 510 -16.45 38.56 -4.93
C SER A 510 -16.20 40.02 -4.55
N GLY A 511 -15.15 40.26 -3.77
CA GLY A 511 -14.70 41.60 -3.37
C GLY A 511 -14.51 41.75 -1.86
N MET A 512 -14.38 43.00 -1.41
CA MET A 512 -14.33 43.35 0.02
C MET A 512 -15.73 43.72 0.51
N ARG A 513 -16.07 43.35 1.74
CA ARG A 513 -17.39 43.56 2.40
C ARG A 513 -17.22 43.84 3.89
N ASN A 514 -18.30 44.31 4.52
CA ASN A 514 -18.43 44.38 5.98
C ASN A 514 -19.51 43.37 6.43
N ILE A 515 -19.26 42.64 7.51
CA ILE A 515 -20.20 41.66 8.09
C ILE A 515 -20.18 41.72 9.61
N MET A 516 -21.32 41.38 10.21
CA MET A 516 -21.51 41.29 11.64
C MET A 516 -22.31 40.02 11.93
N GLY A 517 -21.98 39.30 12.99
CA GLY A 517 -22.67 38.07 13.34
C GLY A 517 -22.21 37.48 14.66
N VAL A 518 -23.02 36.57 15.20
CA VAL A 518 -22.79 35.96 16.51
C VAL A 518 -21.98 34.68 16.36
N ILE A 519 -21.01 34.48 17.25
CA ILE A 519 -20.12 33.31 17.25
C ILE A 519 -20.81 32.16 17.98
N ALA A 520 -21.10 31.06 17.29
CA ALA A 520 -21.76 29.90 17.91
C ALA A 520 -20.84 29.08 18.84
N ALA A 521 -19.52 29.07 18.61
CA ALA A 521 -18.56 28.29 19.38
C ALA A 521 -17.22 29.04 19.51
N ALA A 522 -16.55 28.92 20.67
CA ALA A 522 -15.28 29.59 20.94
C ALA A 522 -14.20 29.20 19.91
N PRO A 523 -13.54 30.16 19.25
CA PRO A 523 -12.68 29.90 18.10
C PRO A 523 -11.29 29.39 18.52
N ILE A 524 -10.78 28.39 17.79
CA ILE A 524 -9.44 27.84 18.01
C ILE A 524 -8.42 28.55 17.10
N THR A 525 -7.42 29.21 17.71
CA THR A 525 -6.25 29.74 17.00
C THR A 525 -5.22 28.64 16.79
N THR A 526 -4.76 28.48 15.56
CA THR A 526 -3.70 27.53 15.16
C THR A 526 -2.56 28.27 14.46
N GLN A 527 -1.37 27.69 14.40
CA GLN A 527 -0.27 28.24 13.59
C GLN A 527 -0.11 27.44 12.30
N THR A 528 0.00 28.17 11.19
CA THR A 528 0.11 27.61 9.83
C THR A 528 1.55 27.21 9.48
N LYS A 529 1.73 26.43 8.41
CA LYS A 529 3.06 26.06 7.89
C LYS A 529 3.92 27.27 7.47
N THR A 530 3.32 28.44 7.19
CA THR A 530 4.05 29.70 6.89
C THR A 530 4.43 30.49 8.15
N GLY A 531 4.03 30.03 9.35
CA GLY A 531 4.28 30.70 10.63
C GLY A 531 3.23 31.75 11.00
N GLU A 532 2.28 32.06 10.13
CA GLU A 532 1.15 32.93 10.44
C GLU A 532 0.10 32.21 11.29
N PHE A 533 -0.62 32.93 12.13
CA PHE A 533 -1.71 32.40 12.94
C PHE A 533 -3.01 32.43 12.13
N MET A 534 -3.76 31.33 12.20
CA MET A 534 -5.08 31.17 11.57
C MET A 534 -6.13 30.92 12.64
N MET A 535 -7.25 31.60 12.53
CA MET A 535 -8.47 31.35 13.30
C MET A 535 -9.61 30.97 12.34
N ARG A 536 -10.41 29.96 12.72
CA ARG A 536 -11.62 29.56 12.00
C ARG A 536 -12.83 29.60 12.93
N LEU A 537 -13.95 30.09 12.42
CA LEU A 537 -15.23 30.20 13.13
C LEU A 537 -16.40 30.26 12.14
N ASN A 538 -17.62 30.04 12.65
CA ASN A 538 -18.85 30.28 11.89
C ASN A 538 -19.62 31.44 12.53
N LEU A 539 -20.16 32.34 11.71
CA LEU A 539 -21.01 33.46 12.14
C LEU A 539 -22.47 33.23 11.79
N PHE A 540 -23.35 33.65 12.71
CA PHE A 540 -24.78 33.51 12.62
C PHE A 540 -25.52 34.84 12.76
N ASP A 541 -26.60 35.02 12.00
CA ASP A 541 -27.52 36.16 12.07
C ASP A 541 -28.97 35.69 11.75
N PRO A 542 -29.99 36.57 11.87
CA PRO A 542 -31.38 36.22 11.55
C PRO A 542 -31.68 35.88 10.08
N SER A 543 -30.69 36.02 9.18
CA SER A 543 -30.81 35.62 7.76
C SER A 543 -30.30 34.19 7.54
N ASN A 544 -29.21 33.77 8.20
CA ASN A 544 -28.57 32.48 7.98
C ASN A 544 -28.79 31.45 9.11
N PHE A 545 -29.53 31.75 10.18
CA PHE A 545 -29.73 30.87 11.34
C PHE A 545 -30.26 29.46 11.01
N ALA A 546 -30.99 29.30 9.90
CA ALA A 546 -31.46 28.01 9.40
C ALA A 546 -30.41 27.21 8.59
N THR A 547 -29.13 27.61 8.62
CA THR A 547 -28.02 27.02 7.86
C THR A 547 -26.85 26.64 8.79
N SER A 548 -25.73 26.18 8.22
CA SER A 548 -24.50 25.92 8.98
C SER A 548 -23.78 27.18 9.50
N GLY A 549 -24.32 28.37 9.24
CA GLY A 549 -23.65 29.66 9.44
C GLY A 549 -22.63 29.97 8.33
N LEU A 550 -22.20 31.22 8.26
CA LEU A 550 -21.16 31.65 7.31
C LEU A 550 -19.78 31.26 7.86
N ASN A 551 -18.98 30.53 7.10
CA ASN A 551 -17.62 30.20 7.51
C ASN A 551 -16.68 31.41 7.35
N VAL A 552 -15.87 31.67 8.37
CA VAL A 552 -14.91 32.77 8.42
C VAL A 552 -13.53 32.22 8.77
N THR A 553 -12.53 32.54 7.95
CA THR A 553 -11.13 32.22 8.23
C THR A 553 -10.29 33.50 8.29
N LEU A 554 -9.75 33.80 9.47
CA LEU A 554 -8.92 34.97 9.73
C LEU A 554 -7.45 34.57 9.84
N PHE A 555 -6.55 35.38 9.29
CA PHE A 555 -5.10 35.17 9.30
C PHE A 555 -4.39 36.43 9.80
N ASP A 556 -3.43 36.26 10.71
CA ASP A 556 -2.52 37.34 11.09
C ASP A 556 -1.12 36.85 11.46
N LYS A 557 -0.14 37.76 11.50
CA LYS A 557 1.25 37.48 11.87
C LYS A 557 1.45 37.49 13.38
N ALA A 558 0.53 38.11 14.14
CA ALA A 558 0.53 38.10 15.60
C ALA A 558 -0.77 37.49 16.15
N VAL A 559 -0.69 36.70 17.22
CA VAL A 559 -1.87 36.17 17.93
C VAL A 559 -2.80 37.29 18.43
N LEU A 560 -2.23 38.46 18.77
CA LEU A 560 -2.98 39.65 19.20
C LEU A 560 -3.70 40.37 18.05
N GLY A 561 -3.40 40.04 16.79
CA GLY A 561 -4.08 40.54 15.60
C GLY A 561 -5.35 39.77 15.25
N LEU A 562 -5.68 38.69 15.99
CA LEU A 562 -6.89 37.89 15.84
C LEU A 562 -7.86 38.13 17.01
N PRO A 563 -9.20 38.06 16.79
CA PRO A 563 -10.17 38.31 17.84
C PRO A 563 -10.09 37.29 18.98
N LYS A 564 -10.32 37.75 20.21
CA LYS A 564 -10.54 36.89 21.39
C LYS A 564 -12.00 37.02 21.78
N ALA A 565 -12.80 36.00 21.50
CA ALA A 565 -14.24 36.00 21.69
C ALA A 565 -14.74 34.67 22.26
N GLU A 566 -15.86 34.70 22.97
CA GLU A 566 -16.53 33.52 23.48
C GLU A 566 -17.72 33.10 22.59
N ALA A 567 -18.28 31.92 22.85
CA ALA A 567 -19.57 31.54 22.28
C ALA A 567 -20.68 32.50 22.79
N GLY A 568 -21.48 33.04 21.86
CA GLY A 568 -22.50 34.05 22.12
C GLY A 568 -22.03 35.50 22.01
N ASP A 569 -20.74 35.77 21.77
CA ASP A 569 -20.25 37.12 21.47
C ASP A 569 -20.50 37.51 20.01
N VAL A 570 -20.69 38.80 19.73
CA VAL A 570 -20.88 39.32 18.36
C VAL A 570 -19.54 39.77 17.79
N LEU A 571 -19.16 39.22 16.63
CA LEU A 571 -17.99 39.63 15.88
C LEU A 571 -18.38 40.66 14.81
N ILE A 572 -17.63 41.75 14.75
CA ILE A 572 -17.77 42.81 13.75
C ILE A 572 -16.51 42.80 12.86
N LEU A 573 -16.69 42.70 11.53
CA LEU A 573 -15.59 42.66 10.56
C LEU A 573 -15.80 43.72 9.47
N ARG A 574 -14.77 44.53 9.20
CA ARG A 574 -14.73 45.48 8.06
C ARG A 574 -13.69 45.06 7.03
N SER A 575 -14.00 45.30 5.76
CA SER A 575 -13.12 44.99 4.62
C SER A 575 -12.64 43.53 4.58
N ILE A 576 -13.53 42.58 4.91
CA ILE A 576 -13.27 41.14 4.78
C ILE A 576 -13.41 40.74 3.30
N MET A 577 -12.62 39.77 2.81
CA MET A 577 -12.72 39.30 1.43
C MET A 577 -13.77 38.19 1.31
N VAL A 578 -14.61 38.23 0.28
CA VAL A 578 -15.45 37.08 -0.13
C VAL A 578 -14.68 36.20 -1.10
N ASP A 579 -14.63 34.90 -0.84
CA ASP A 579 -14.07 33.88 -1.73
C ASP A 579 -15.03 32.68 -1.86
N GLN A 580 -14.97 31.95 -2.97
CA GLN A 580 -15.87 30.84 -3.31
C GLN A 580 -15.25 29.45 -3.02
N PHE A 581 -14.41 29.36 -1.99
CA PHE A 581 -13.70 28.14 -1.61
C PHE A 581 -14.57 27.23 -0.73
N ASN A 582 -15.03 26.10 -1.30
CA ASN A 582 -15.98 25.15 -0.68
C ASN A 582 -17.33 25.78 -0.26
N GLY A 583 -17.84 26.70 -1.08
CA GLY A 583 -18.98 27.57 -0.75
C GLY A 583 -18.51 29.02 -0.58
N TYR A 584 -19.38 29.90 -0.08
CA TYR A 584 -18.98 31.27 0.25
C TYR A 584 -18.27 31.30 1.61
N CYS A 585 -17.04 31.83 1.65
CA CYS A 585 -16.22 31.96 2.84
C CYS A 585 -15.69 33.39 2.97
N ALA A 586 -15.69 33.92 4.20
CA ALA A 586 -15.13 35.23 4.50
C ALA A 586 -13.66 35.08 4.93
N ILE A 587 -12.74 35.64 4.14
CA ILE A 587 -11.29 35.50 4.35
C ILE A 587 -10.66 36.83 4.82
N GLY A 588 -10.13 36.81 6.04
CA GLY A 588 -9.31 37.87 6.62
C GLY A 588 -7.83 37.62 6.36
N ALA A 589 -7.35 37.83 5.14
CA ALA A 589 -5.95 37.55 4.80
C ALA A 589 -4.96 38.50 5.50
N SER A 590 -3.86 37.98 6.03
CA SER A 590 -2.88 38.73 6.87
C SER A 590 -2.32 40.00 6.20
N TYR A 591 -2.15 39.96 4.89
CA TYR A 591 -1.60 41.04 4.07
C TYR A 591 -2.65 42.06 3.58
N LYS A 592 -3.93 41.94 3.99
CA LYS A 592 -5.01 42.90 3.73
C LYS A 592 -5.32 43.72 4.99
N GLY A 593 -5.79 44.96 4.81
CA GLY A 593 -6.23 45.86 5.88
C GLY A 593 -7.66 45.61 6.37
N TRP A 594 -8.03 44.35 6.64
CA TRP A 594 -9.29 44.04 7.31
C TRP A 594 -9.20 44.37 8.82
N GLN A 595 -10.30 44.79 9.43
CA GLN A 595 -10.37 45.22 10.84
C GLN A 595 -11.41 44.40 11.60
N TRP A 596 -11.25 44.26 12.92
CA TRP A 596 -12.21 43.54 13.77
C TRP A 596 -12.47 44.18 15.13
N ALA A 597 -13.70 44.00 15.62
CA ALA A 597 -14.08 44.17 17.02
C ALA A 597 -14.97 43.03 17.50
N VAL A 598 -14.94 42.74 18.79
CA VAL A 598 -15.82 41.79 19.47
C VAL A 598 -16.68 42.55 20.47
N PHE A 599 -18.00 42.44 20.36
CA PHE A 599 -18.93 42.91 21.37
C PHE A 599 -19.30 41.76 22.30
N HIS A 600 -18.84 41.84 23.55
CA HIS A 600 -18.99 40.79 24.54
C HIS A 600 -20.36 40.88 25.21
N VAL A 601 -21.34 40.12 24.71
CA VAL A 601 -22.77 40.24 25.07
C VAL A 601 -23.01 40.10 26.58
N LYS A 602 -22.23 39.24 27.25
CA LYS A 602 -22.29 39.02 28.72
C LYS A 602 -21.87 40.23 29.57
N THR A 603 -21.12 41.18 29.00
CA THR A 603 -20.50 42.28 29.76
C THR A 603 -20.81 43.67 29.21
N GLY A 604 -21.41 43.76 28.01
CA GLY A 604 -21.62 45.02 27.28
C GLY A 604 -20.34 45.72 26.83
N ARG A 605 -19.17 45.09 26.99
CA ARG A 605 -17.87 45.66 26.61
C ARG A 605 -17.51 45.30 25.18
N LEU A 606 -16.86 46.23 24.49
CA LEU A 606 -16.22 45.97 23.21
C LEU A 606 -14.71 45.75 23.41
N SER A 607 -14.14 44.77 22.71
CA SER A 607 -12.70 44.65 22.50
C SER A 607 -12.35 44.76 21.02
N SER A 608 -11.15 45.23 20.71
CA SER A 608 -10.61 45.29 19.36
C SER A 608 -9.09 45.03 19.40
N ALA A 609 -8.45 44.95 18.23
CA ALA A 609 -7.01 44.75 18.18
C ALA A 609 -6.25 45.92 18.86
N PRO A 610 -5.20 45.65 19.66
CA PRO A 610 -4.42 46.71 20.31
C PRO A 610 -3.74 47.61 19.28
N GLU A 611 -3.93 48.92 19.41
CA GLU A 611 -3.45 49.94 18.47
C GLU A 611 -1.93 49.84 18.27
N ASP A 612 -1.16 49.79 19.37
CA ASP A 612 0.31 49.66 19.39
C ASP A 612 0.84 48.41 18.69
N SER A 613 0.08 47.31 18.72
CA SER A 613 0.53 46.00 18.23
C SER A 613 0.08 45.72 16.81
N CYS A 614 -1.11 46.19 16.44
CA CYS A 614 -1.83 45.79 15.24
C CYS A 614 -2.69 46.94 14.68
N ALA A 615 -2.13 48.13 14.48
CA ALA A 615 -2.85 49.31 13.98
C ALA A 615 -3.72 49.05 12.72
N LEU A 616 -3.28 48.18 11.79
CA LEU A 616 -4.07 47.78 10.60
C LEU A 616 -5.32 46.92 10.90
N ARG A 617 -5.43 46.38 12.12
CA ARG A 617 -6.58 45.62 12.63
C ARG A 617 -7.45 46.45 13.58
N HIS A 618 -6.91 47.54 14.13
CA HIS A 618 -7.57 48.34 15.15
C HIS A 618 -8.92 48.84 14.63
N PHE A 619 -9.93 48.80 15.51
CA PHE A 619 -11.33 49.03 15.17
C PHE A 619 -11.95 49.92 16.22
N GLN A 620 -12.53 51.04 15.76
CA GLN A 620 -13.36 51.92 16.55
C GLN A 620 -14.81 51.80 16.05
N PRO A 621 -15.77 51.38 16.91
CA PRO A 621 -17.14 51.16 16.49
C PRO A 621 -17.95 52.46 16.44
N GLU A 622 -18.89 52.52 15.51
CA GLU A 622 -19.94 53.53 15.51
C GLU A 622 -21.07 53.17 16.49
N ARG A 623 -21.85 54.18 16.93
CA ARG A 623 -23.02 53.94 17.79
C ARG A 623 -24.07 53.03 17.14
N SER A 624 -24.20 53.09 15.82
CA SER A 624 -25.01 52.21 14.98
C SER A 624 -24.57 50.75 15.09
N GLU A 625 -23.27 50.48 15.02
CA GLU A 625 -22.70 49.14 15.11
C GLU A 625 -22.84 48.54 16.51
N VAL A 626 -22.60 49.33 17.57
CA VAL A 626 -22.81 48.89 18.96
C VAL A 626 -24.30 48.60 19.21
N HIS A 627 -25.21 49.43 18.71
CA HIS A 627 -26.65 49.21 18.86
C HIS A 627 -27.15 47.97 18.08
N HIS A 628 -26.62 47.72 16.88
CA HIS A 628 -26.93 46.50 16.14
C HIS A 628 -26.30 45.26 16.81
N SER A 629 -25.09 45.37 17.38
CA SER A 629 -24.43 44.30 18.16
C SER A 629 -25.22 43.93 19.42
N LEU A 630 -25.77 44.92 20.14
CA LEU A 630 -26.69 44.70 21.26
C LEU A 630 -27.89 43.87 20.80
N ARG A 631 -28.60 44.32 19.75
CA ARG A 631 -29.79 43.63 19.23
C ARG A 631 -29.51 42.23 18.68
N LEU A 632 -28.35 42.00 18.04
CA LEU A 632 -27.91 40.65 17.64
C LEU A 632 -27.62 39.77 18.86
N GLY A 633 -26.99 40.32 19.90
CA GLY A 633 -26.75 39.62 21.16
C GLY A 633 -28.04 39.27 21.91
N ASP A 634 -29.01 40.17 21.91
CA ASP A 634 -30.35 39.93 22.48
C ASP A 634 -31.08 38.82 21.68
N TRP A 635 -31.19 38.98 20.36
CA TRP A 635 -31.76 37.97 19.47
C TRP A 635 -31.12 36.59 19.63
N TRP A 636 -29.79 36.51 19.77
CA TRP A 636 -29.12 35.21 19.92
C TRP A 636 -29.43 34.53 21.25
N ARG A 637 -29.62 35.27 22.35
CA ARG A 637 -30.09 34.67 23.62
C ARG A 637 -31.48 34.06 23.44
N ASP A 638 -32.39 34.79 22.79
CA ASP A 638 -33.76 34.32 22.56
C ASP A 638 -33.79 33.13 21.59
N ALA A 639 -33.01 33.19 20.50
CA ALA A 639 -32.91 32.12 19.50
C ALA A 639 -32.27 30.84 20.09
N SER A 640 -31.18 30.97 20.84
CA SER A 640 -30.50 29.81 21.45
C SER A 640 -31.28 29.19 22.62
N ALA A 641 -32.03 29.99 23.39
CA ALA A 641 -32.97 29.46 24.39
C ALA A 641 -34.12 28.65 23.75
N ASN A 642 -34.67 29.15 22.63
CA ASN A 642 -35.73 28.45 21.89
C ASN A 642 -35.21 27.27 21.04
N GLN A 643 -33.90 27.17 20.78
CA GLN A 643 -33.32 26.12 19.94
C GLN A 643 -33.50 24.71 20.54
N VAL A 644 -33.74 24.61 21.85
CA VAL A 644 -34.10 23.36 22.55
C VAL A 644 -35.40 22.74 22.02
N ALA A 645 -36.31 23.55 21.44
CA ALA A 645 -37.59 23.08 20.90
C ALA A 645 -37.54 22.75 19.39
N PHE A 646 -36.52 23.20 18.64
CA PHE A 646 -36.44 23.08 17.18
C PHE A 646 -35.91 21.70 16.69
N GLY A 647 -36.34 20.64 17.37
CA GLY A 647 -36.06 19.24 17.02
C GLY A 647 -34.63 18.77 17.35
N ALA A 648 -34.52 17.61 17.99
CA ALA A 648 -33.23 17.00 18.33
C ALA A 648 -32.40 16.53 17.11
N GLU A 649 -32.95 16.65 15.88
CA GLU A 649 -32.26 16.40 14.62
C GLU A 649 -31.46 17.62 14.10
N ASN A 650 -31.66 18.81 14.67
CA ASN A 650 -30.83 19.97 14.35
C ASN A 650 -29.41 19.77 14.95
N PRO A 651 -28.35 19.72 14.11
CA PRO A 651 -27.03 19.26 14.52
C PRO A 651 -26.27 20.34 15.29
N THR A 652 -26.57 20.49 16.58
CA THR A 652 -25.79 21.32 17.50
C THR A 652 -24.30 20.95 17.45
N SER A 653 -23.45 21.97 17.52
CA SER A 653 -22.06 21.90 17.03
C SER A 653 -21.05 21.17 17.94
N ALA A 654 -21.44 20.03 18.51
CA ALA A 654 -20.50 18.91 18.55
C ALA A 654 -19.97 18.75 17.12
N SER A 655 -18.65 18.89 16.91
CA SER A 655 -18.11 19.02 15.56
C SER A 655 -18.57 17.84 14.72
N ARG A 656 -19.35 18.10 13.65
CA ARG A 656 -19.78 17.07 12.70
C ARG A 656 -18.52 16.39 12.19
N GLY A 657 -18.22 15.24 12.79
CA GLY A 657 -17.13 14.38 12.36
C GLY A 657 -17.31 14.12 10.88
N ARG A 658 -16.21 14.01 10.14
CA ARG A 658 -16.33 13.59 8.76
C ARG A 658 -17.06 12.25 8.78
N PRO A 659 -18.14 12.08 8.00
CA PRO A 659 -18.95 10.89 8.10
C PRO A 659 -18.03 9.68 7.89
N HIS A 660 -18.13 8.72 8.80
CA HIS A 660 -17.56 7.42 8.53
C HIS A 660 -18.34 6.84 7.35
N LYS A 661 -17.64 6.50 6.26
CA LYS A 661 -18.28 5.94 5.06
C LYS A 661 -17.61 4.64 4.66
N LEU A 662 -18.44 3.76 4.11
CA LEU A 662 -18.00 2.58 3.38
C LEU A 662 -17.50 2.98 2.00
N PHE A 663 -16.64 2.17 1.39
CA PHE A 663 -16.14 2.42 0.04
C PHE A 663 -17.26 2.41 -1.01
N SER A 664 -18.34 1.64 -0.80
CA SER A 664 -19.57 1.71 -1.62
C SER A 664 -20.25 3.08 -1.60
N ASP A 665 -20.15 3.81 -0.49
CA ASP A 665 -20.92 5.04 -0.20
C ASP A 665 -20.05 6.31 -0.38
N ALA A 666 -18.76 6.11 -0.66
CA ALA A 666 -17.75 7.15 -0.76
C ALA A 666 -17.70 7.77 -2.16
N ASP A 667 -17.87 9.09 -2.18
CA ASP A 667 -17.96 9.94 -3.36
C ASP A 667 -16.61 10.58 -3.72
N CYS A 668 -16.36 10.78 -5.01
CA CYS A 668 -15.09 11.32 -5.52
C CYS A 668 -14.81 12.78 -5.09
N ASN A 669 -15.81 13.47 -4.51
CA ASN A 669 -15.76 14.87 -4.10
C ASN A 669 -15.72 15.05 -2.58
N GLY A 670 -15.21 14.04 -1.85
CA GLY A 670 -15.23 13.99 -0.39
C GLY A 670 -13.85 13.94 0.30
N TYR A 671 -13.86 14.36 1.57
CA TYR A 671 -12.93 13.92 2.60
C TYR A 671 -13.76 13.20 3.67
N PHE A 672 -13.47 11.94 3.94
CA PHE A 672 -14.24 11.07 4.84
C PHE A 672 -13.34 10.34 5.83
N ASP A 673 -13.95 9.69 6.80
CA ASP A 673 -13.25 8.79 7.73
C ASP A 673 -13.64 7.34 7.38
N CYS A 674 -12.74 6.38 7.54
CA CYS A 674 -13.03 4.97 7.26
C CYS A 674 -12.29 4.03 8.21
N THR A 675 -12.73 2.78 8.25
CA THR A 675 -12.05 1.66 8.93
C THR A 675 -11.80 0.58 7.90
N VAL A 676 -10.57 0.10 7.82
CA VAL A 676 -10.09 -0.75 6.73
C VAL A 676 -9.14 -1.83 7.24
N GLU A 677 -9.06 -2.93 6.52
CA GLU A 677 -7.98 -3.92 6.62
C GLU A 677 -6.91 -3.64 5.55
N VAL A 678 -5.64 -3.75 5.94
CA VAL A 678 -4.50 -3.67 5.01
C VAL A 678 -4.29 -5.02 4.34
N LEU A 679 -4.30 -5.04 3.02
CA LEU A 679 -4.08 -6.25 2.22
C LEU A 679 -2.65 -6.34 1.68
N HIS A 680 -2.10 -5.20 1.25
CA HIS A 680 -0.75 -5.12 0.70
C HIS A 680 -0.22 -3.68 0.75
N GLY A 681 1.09 -3.49 0.64
CA GLY A 681 1.70 -2.16 0.53
C GLY A 681 3.14 -2.23 0.03
N TYR A 682 3.56 -1.24 -0.75
CA TYR A 682 4.94 -1.11 -1.23
C TYR A 682 5.38 0.35 -1.44
N GLN A 683 6.69 0.57 -1.33
CA GLN A 683 7.31 1.88 -1.49
C GLN A 683 7.81 2.09 -2.93
N ASN A 684 7.30 3.12 -3.60
CA ASN A 684 7.63 3.45 -5.00
C ASN A 684 8.86 4.36 -5.13
N GLY A 685 9.96 4.08 -4.42
CA GLY A 685 11.14 4.95 -4.41
C GLY A 685 10.84 6.37 -3.92
N ASP A 686 11.00 7.36 -4.79
CA ASP A 686 10.70 8.79 -4.55
C ASP A 686 9.20 9.16 -4.63
N HIS A 687 8.33 8.22 -5.03
CA HIS A 687 6.88 8.41 -5.12
C HIS A 687 6.16 8.05 -3.81
N PRO A 688 4.88 8.45 -3.60
CA PRO A 688 4.09 7.99 -2.46
C PRO A 688 4.11 6.48 -2.27
N TYR A 689 4.16 6.06 -1.01
CA TYR A 689 3.94 4.67 -0.63
C TYR A 689 2.52 4.27 -1.03
N THR A 690 2.37 3.17 -1.76
CA THR A 690 1.05 2.71 -2.23
C THR A 690 0.56 1.59 -1.33
N LEU A 691 -0.64 1.77 -0.79
CA LEU A 691 -1.29 0.84 0.12
C LEU A 691 -2.57 0.30 -0.54
N PHE A 692 -2.86 -0.97 -0.34
CA PHE A 692 -4.08 -1.62 -0.83
C PHE A 692 -4.88 -2.09 0.37
N VAL A 693 -6.13 -1.63 0.44
CA VAL A 693 -6.99 -1.79 1.63
C VAL A 693 -8.40 -2.20 1.24
N THR A 694 -9.14 -2.78 2.17
CA THR A 694 -10.57 -3.10 1.97
C THR A 694 -11.39 -2.82 3.23
N ASP A 695 -12.66 -2.46 3.04
CA ASP A 695 -13.71 -2.49 4.06
C ASP A 695 -14.76 -3.59 3.79
N TYR A 696 -14.45 -4.46 2.82
CA TYR A 696 -15.28 -5.51 2.23
C TYR A 696 -16.53 -5.04 1.47
N THR A 697 -16.63 -3.75 1.11
CA THR A 697 -17.69 -3.23 0.23
C THR A 697 -17.22 -3.00 -1.21
N ARG A 698 -18.16 -3.10 -2.16
CA ARG A 698 -17.89 -3.00 -3.59
C ARG A 698 -18.23 -1.61 -4.12
N ASN A 699 -17.24 -0.93 -4.70
CA ASN A 699 -17.45 0.28 -5.49
C ASN A 699 -17.14 0.02 -6.96
N ALA A 700 -18.11 0.23 -7.84
CA ALA A 700 -18.00 -0.04 -9.27
C ALA A 700 -17.02 0.89 -10.03
N SER A 701 -16.51 1.93 -9.37
CA SER A 701 -15.57 2.91 -9.92
C SER A 701 -14.10 2.58 -9.61
N VAL A 702 -13.82 1.64 -8.71
CA VAL A 702 -12.46 1.28 -8.29
C VAL A 702 -11.82 0.32 -9.31
N ALA A 703 -10.51 0.44 -9.51
CA ALA A 703 -9.78 -0.41 -10.46
C ALA A 703 -9.70 -1.86 -9.95
N PRO A 704 -10.07 -2.88 -10.76
CA PRO A 704 -9.90 -4.27 -10.36
C PRO A 704 -8.41 -4.64 -10.31
N ILE A 705 -7.91 -4.92 -9.12
CA ILE A 705 -6.49 -5.25 -8.88
C ILE A 705 -6.13 -6.62 -9.49
N GLN A 706 -5.16 -6.64 -10.40
CA GLN A 706 -4.65 -7.85 -11.08
C GLN A 706 -3.26 -8.25 -10.55
N ALA A 707 -3.12 -8.35 -9.23
CA ALA A 707 -1.86 -8.72 -8.57
C ALA A 707 -1.94 -10.14 -8.00
N ALA A 708 -0.84 -10.90 -8.02
CA ALA A 708 -0.82 -12.30 -7.57
C ALA A 708 -1.25 -12.51 -6.10
N TRP A 709 -1.04 -11.51 -5.23
CA TRP A 709 -1.49 -11.53 -3.83
C TRP A 709 -3.00 -11.23 -3.67
N CYS A 710 -3.69 -10.80 -4.73
CA CYS A 710 -5.09 -10.37 -4.69
C CYS A 710 -6.00 -11.38 -5.40
N PRO A 711 -6.78 -12.20 -4.67
CA PRO A 711 -7.72 -13.13 -5.30
C PRO A 711 -8.72 -12.37 -6.20
N PRO A 712 -9.09 -12.88 -7.40
CA PRO A 712 -10.00 -12.20 -8.32
C PRO A 712 -11.38 -11.83 -7.73
N LYS A 713 -11.81 -12.49 -6.65
CA LYS A 713 -13.02 -12.18 -5.88
C LYS A 713 -12.86 -10.99 -4.92
N LEU A 714 -11.65 -10.73 -4.48
CA LEU A 714 -11.31 -9.65 -3.56
C LEU A 714 -11.03 -8.36 -4.34
N ALA A 715 -10.41 -8.47 -5.53
CA ALA A 715 -10.09 -7.36 -6.42
C ALA A 715 -11.20 -6.28 -6.62
N PRO A 716 -12.52 -6.60 -6.67
CA PRO A 716 -13.60 -5.60 -6.78
C PRO A 716 -13.95 -4.85 -5.48
N VAL A 717 -13.35 -5.23 -4.34
CA VAL A 717 -13.51 -4.57 -3.03
C VAL A 717 -12.19 -4.02 -2.47
N VAL A 718 -11.08 -4.08 -3.22
CA VAL A 718 -9.79 -3.48 -2.84
C VAL A 718 -9.67 -2.07 -3.38
N MET A 719 -9.50 -1.09 -2.50
CA MET A 719 -9.14 0.28 -2.88
C MET A 719 -7.62 0.48 -2.80
N GLN A 720 -7.04 1.06 -3.86
CA GLN A 720 -5.69 1.60 -3.84
C GLN A 720 -5.68 2.98 -3.17
N VAL A 721 -4.72 3.22 -2.27
CA VAL A 721 -4.54 4.47 -1.54
C VAL A 721 -3.10 4.95 -1.66
N GLU A 722 -2.91 6.17 -2.17
CA GLU A 722 -1.61 6.85 -2.12
C GLU A 722 -1.37 7.47 -0.73
N MET A 723 -0.27 7.08 -0.08
CA MET A 723 0.14 7.59 1.22
C MET A 723 1.29 8.60 1.02
N TRP A 724 1.04 9.87 1.36
CA TRP A 724 1.97 11.00 1.19
C TRP A 724 2.47 11.57 2.52
N ASP A 725 3.51 12.39 2.46
CA ASP A 725 4.06 13.17 3.59
C ASP A 725 4.22 12.30 4.86
N SER A 726 3.54 12.68 5.96
CA SER A 726 3.58 11.96 7.23
C SER A 726 2.85 10.60 7.18
N SER A 727 1.84 10.44 6.31
CA SER A 727 1.14 9.17 6.17
C SER A 727 1.97 8.10 5.44
N ALA A 728 2.91 8.48 4.57
CA ALA A 728 3.87 7.55 3.98
C ALA A 728 4.75 6.88 5.05
N GLN A 729 5.20 7.66 6.03
CA GLN A 729 6.02 7.19 7.15
C GLN A 729 5.24 6.23 8.06
N VAL A 730 3.93 6.45 8.22
CA VAL A 730 3.05 5.49 8.91
C VAL A 730 2.84 4.23 8.07
N ALA A 731 2.60 4.37 6.76
CA ALA A 731 2.34 3.25 5.85
C ALA A 731 3.45 2.18 5.83
N VAL A 732 4.72 2.59 5.93
CA VAL A 732 5.88 1.68 6.07
C VAL A 732 5.80 0.78 7.32
N THR A 733 5.01 1.16 8.33
CA THR A 733 4.81 0.38 9.57
C THR A 733 3.49 -0.41 9.61
N MET A 734 2.69 -0.38 8.53
CA MET A 734 1.43 -1.11 8.41
C MET A 734 1.67 -2.51 7.81
N ARG A 735 1.28 -3.59 8.50
CA ARG A 735 1.45 -4.96 7.98
C ARG A 735 0.15 -5.49 7.34
N PRO A 736 0.21 -6.39 6.34
CA PRO A 736 -0.96 -7.11 5.83
C PRO A 736 -1.72 -7.88 6.91
N GLY A 737 -3.05 -7.87 6.84
CA GLY A 737 -3.94 -8.47 7.84
C GLY A 737 -4.11 -7.65 9.13
N GLU A 738 -3.70 -6.37 9.12
CA GLU A 738 -3.90 -5.45 10.24
C GLU A 738 -4.95 -4.38 9.91
N TYR A 739 -5.68 -3.93 10.94
CA TYR A 739 -6.83 -3.03 10.80
C TYR A 739 -6.50 -1.62 11.25
N TYR A 740 -7.03 -0.64 10.53
CA TYR A 740 -6.72 0.77 10.72
C TYR A 740 -7.95 1.66 10.55
N SER A 741 -8.10 2.64 11.43
CA SER A 741 -8.98 3.78 11.19
C SER A 741 -8.16 4.87 10.51
N MET A 742 -8.63 5.34 9.34
CA MET A 742 -8.02 6.42 8.58
C MET A 742 -9.01 7.58 8.54
N ARG A 743 -8.66 8.70 9.17
CA ARG A 743 -9.52 9.89 9.22
C ARG A 743 -9.03 10.95 8.23
N ASN A 744 -9.94 11.71 7.64
CA ASN A 744 -9.65 12.68 6.57
C ASN A 744 -9.02 12.06 5.30
N MET A 745 -9.35 10.81 4.96
CA MET A 745 -8.97 10.26 3.66
C MET A 745 -9.76 10.98 2.55
N ARG A 746 -9.07 11.36 1.47
CA ARG A 746 -9.67 11.98 0.29
C ARG A 746 -9.82 10.95 -0.82
N LEU A 747 -10.93 10.96 -1.55
CA LEU A 747 -10.99 10.28 -2.84
C LEU A 747 -10.61 11.22 -3.99
N ARG A 748 -10.10 10.62 -5.07
CA ARG A 748 -9.96 11.26 -6.37
C ARG A 748 -10.24 10.24 -7.48
N ILE A 749 -10.42 10.72 -8.70
CA ILE A 749 -10.42 9.88 -9.89
C ILE A 749 -9.02 9.95 -10.50
N SER A 750 -8.45 8.78 -10.82
CA SER A 750 -7.12 8.61 -11.41
C SER A 750 -7.09 9.01 -12.88
N GLY A 751 -5.88 9.13 -13.44
CA GLY A 751 -5.71 9.33 -14.89
C GLY A 751 -6.31 8.20 -15.75
N GLY A 752 -6.55 7.02 -15.16
CA GLY A 752 -7.25 5.90 -15.81
C GLY A 752 -8.77 5.92 -15.67
N GLY A 753 -9.35 6.94 -15.00
CA GLY A 753 -10.79 7.03 -14.75
C GLY A 753 -11.29 6.24 -13.53
N TYR A 754 -10.38 5.70 -12.70
CA TYR A 754 -10.72 4.87 -11.54
C TYR A 754 -10.66 5.63 -10.22
N LEU A 755 -11.51 5.26 -9.27
CA LEU A 755 -11.57 5.83 -7.93
C LEU A 755 -10.40 5.30 -7.08
N GLU A 756 -9.62 6.22 -6.51
CA GLU A 756 -8.47 5.92 -5.65
C GLU A 756 -8.46 6.83 -4.41
N GLY A 757 -7.92 6.32 -3.31
CA GLY A 757 -7.72 7.07 -2.09
C GLY A 757 -6.42 7.89 -2.10
N LYS A 758 -6.40 9.00 -1.37
CA LYS A 758 -5.21 9.78 -1.07
C LYS A 758 -5.20 10.20 0.39
N MET A 759 -4.09 9.96 1.05
CA MET A 759 -3.85 10.27 2.45
C MET A 759 -2.56 11.10 2.60
N GLN A 760 -2.49 11.94 3.65
CA GLN A 760 -1.36 12.84 3.93
C GLN A 760 -1.00 12.95 5.43
N GLU A 761 -2.00 12.85 6.31
CA GLU A 761 -1.89 13.14 7.74
C GLU A 761 -1.74 11.84 8.56
N GLY A 762 -0.51 11.46 8.87
CA GLY A 762 -0.20 10.22 9.59
C GLY A 762 -0.76 10.19 11.02
N ASP A 763 -0.91 11.35 11.66
CA ASP A 763 -1.54 11.52 12.97
C ASP A 763 -3.06 11.20 12.99
N LYS A 764 -3.67 11.09 11.80
CA LYS A 764 -5.07 10.69 11.63
C LYS A 764 -5.25 9.21 11.31
N ILE A 765 -4.16 8.46 11.19
CA ILE A 765 -4.16 7.00 11.05
C ILE A 765 -3.97 6.39 12.44
N LYS A 766 -4.91 5.55 12.86
CA LYS A 766 -4.83 4.80 14.13
C LYS A 766 -4.88 3.30 13.83
N LYS A 767 -3.86 2.55 14.25
CA LYS A 767 -3.92 1.08 14.29
C LYS A 767 -5.02 0.66 15.25
N LEU A 768 -5.82 -0.30 14.84
CA LEU A 768 -6.90 -0.88 15.61
C LEU A 768 -6.49 -2.28 16.07
N ASP A 769 -7.10 -2.70 17.17
CA ASP A 769 -6.79 -3.96 17.84
C ASP A 769 -8.04 -4.86 17.87
N GLU A 770 -7.89 -6.12 17.45
CA GLU A 770 -8.96 -7.12 17.46
C GLU A 770 -9.35 -7.53 18.89
N ASP A 771 -8.44 -7.41 19.87
CA ASP A 771 -8.74 -7.75 21.27
C ASP A 771 -9.52 -6.64 22.01
N VAL A 772 -9.69 -5.45 21.40
CA VAL A 772 -10.28 -4.26 22.06
C VAL A 772 -11.55 -3.77 21.34
N LEU A 773 -12.45 -4.69 21.00
CA LEU A 773 -13.64 -4.41 20.18
C LEU A 773 -14.64 -3.43 20.80
N GLU A 774 -14.82 -3.45 22.12
CA GLU A 774 -15.90 -2.73 22.84
C GLU A 774 -15.95 -1.22 22.54
N ASN A 775 -14.81 -0.60 22.26
CA ASN A 775 -14.67 0.83 21.99
C ASN A 775 -14.58 1.16 20.48
N GLN A 776 -14.88 0.20 19.60
CA GLN A 776 -14.56 0.26 18.17
C GLN A 776 -15.70 -0.29 17.28
N PRO A 777 -16.89 0.34 17.25
CA PRO A 777 -18.05 -0.17 16.50
C PRO A 777 -17.75 -0.41 15.01
N HIS A 778 -17.03 0.50 14.35
CA HIS A 778 -16.67 0.35 12.94
C HIS A 778 -15.65 -0.78 12.65
N LEU A 779 -14.94 -1.28 13.67
CA LEU A 779 -14.13 -2.50 13.53
C LEU A 779 -15.02 -3.74 13.60
N ILE A 780 -15.97 -3.79 14.54
CA ILE A 780 -16.97 -4.86 14.64
C ILE A 780 -17.77 -4.97 13.33
N GLU A 781 -18.19 -3.84 12.77
CA GLU A 781 -18.86 -3.77 11.47
C GLU A 781 -17.99 -4.29 10.31
N LEU A 782 -16.69 -3.97 10.30
CA LEU A 782 -15.77 -4.48 9.27
C LEU A 782 -15.55 -5.98 9.43
N LEU A 783 -15.33 -6.49 10.64
CA LEU A 783 -15.15 -7.92 10.91
C LEU A 783 -16.40 -8.72 10.52
N LYS A 784 -17.60 -8.16 10.75
CA LYS A 784 -18.84 -8.75 10.23
C LYS A 784 -18.87 -8.77 8.70
N ARG A 785 -18.56 -7.65 8.02
CA ARG A 785 -18.52 -7.60 6.55
C ARG A 785 -17.47 -8.54 5.95
N LYS A 786 -16.33 -8.74 6.63
CA LYS A 786 -15.30 -9.73 6.33
C LYS A 786 -15.86 -11.14 6.37
N GLN A 787 -16.46 -11.55 7.50
CA GLN A 787 -17.09 -12.86 7.65
C GLN A 787 -18.18 -13.12 6.59
N GLU A 788 -19.03 -12.12 6.30
CA GLU A 788 -20.02 -12.24 5.24
C GLU A 788 -19.38 -12.34 3.84
N TRP A 789 -18.28 -11.62 3.58
CA TRP A 789 -17.55 -11.70 2.32
C TRP A 789 -16.88 -13.08 2.17
N GLU A 790 -16.24 -13.60 3.22
CA GLU A 790 -15.61 -14.93 3.23
C GLU A 790 -16.66 -16.02 2.97
N ALA A 791 -17.81 -15.99 3.65
CA ALA A 791 -18.91 -16.92 3.44
C ALA A 791 -19.46 -16.88 1.99
N ARG A 792 -19.64 -15.68 1.42
CA ARG A 792 -20.05 -15.51 0.01
C ARG A 792 -18.96 -15.93 -0.98
N ALA A 793 -17.69 -15.70 -0.66
CA ALA A 793 -16.55 -16.01 -1.51
C ALA A 793 -16.32 -17.53 -1.59
N GLY A 794 -16.41 -18.26 -0.47
CA GLY A 794 -16.26 -19.72 -0.42
C GLY A 794 -17.33 -20.47 -1.23
N THR A 795 -18.58 -19.99 -1.24
CA THR A 795 -19.70 -20.71 -1.89
C THR A 795 -19.72 -20.73 -3.42
N VAL A 796 -19.01 -19.83 -4.13
CA VAL A 796 -19.33 -19.52 -5.55
C VAL A 796 -18.33 -20.05 -6.58
N ASP A 797 -17.05 -20.18 -6.25
CA ASP A 797 -16.02 -20.74 -7.15
C ASP A 797 -14.91 -21.37 -6.31
N GLY A 798 -14.57 -22.62 -6.60
CA GLY A 798 -13.67 -23.46 -5.79
C GLY A 798 -12.21 -23.03 -5.81
N ILE A 799 -11.90 -21.94 -5.11
CA ILE A 799 -10.66 -21.91 -4.32
C ILE A 799 -10.82 -23.06 -3.31
N PRO A 800 -9.96 -24.09 -3.30
CA PRO A 800 -10.09 -25.17 -2.34
C PRO A 800 -9.87 -24.60 -0.93
N GLU A 801 -10.94 -24.53 -0.14
CA GLU A 801 -10.81 -24.40 1.31
C GLU A 801 -10.17 -25.69 1.79
N PHE A 802 -8.85 -25.65 1.98
CA PHE A 802 -8.09 -26.84 2.33
C PHE A 802 -8.65 -27.43 3.64
N PRO A 803 -8.99 -28.73 3.66
CA PRO A 803 -9.67 -29.31 4.81
C PRO A 803 -8.81 -29.14 6.07
N HIS A 804 -9.48 -28.94 7.20
CA HIS A 804 -8.80 -29.12 8.48
C HIS A 804 -8.50 -30.61 8.65
N GLN A 805 -7.24 -30.96 8.89
CA GLN A 805 -6.76 -32.34 8.97
C GLN A 805 -5.77 -32.50 10.12
N LEU A 806 -5.75 -33.69 10.71
CA LEU A 806 -4.72 -34.07 11.67
C LEU A 806 -3.41 -34.40 10.95
N ILE A 807 -2.27 -34.18 11.61
CA ILE A 807 -0.94 -34.38 11.05
C ILE A 807 -0.75 -35.83 10.56
N GLN A 808 -1.35 -36.81 11.24
CA GLN A 808 -1.36 -38.23 10.85
C GLN A 808 -2.19 -38.54 9.59
N GLU A 809 -3.12 -37.67 9.18
CA GLU A 809 -4.12 -37.90 8.11
C GLU A 809 -3.74 -37.27 6.77
N VAL A 810 -2.82 -36.31 6.79
CA VAL A 810 -2.42 -35.51 5.61
C VAL A 810 -1.70 -36.35 4.56
N GLU A 811 -2.16 -36.27 3.31
CA GLU A 811 -1.42 -36.83 2.17
C GLU A 811 -0.15 -36.01 1.88
N VAL A 812 0.90 -36.69 1.43
CA VAL A 812 2.14 -36.01 1.00
C VAL A 812 1.80 -35.02 -0.12
N ASP A 813 2.45 -33.87 -0.09
CA ASP A 813 2.30 -32.78 -1.07
C ASP A 813 0.93 -32.09 -1.16
N HIS A 814 -0.03 -32.49 -0.33
CA HIS A 814 -1.30 -31.80 -0.22
C HIS A 814 -1.21 -30.63 0.76
N HIS A 815 -1.97 -29.57 0.44
CA HIS A 815 -2.16 -28.43 1.31
C HIS A 815 -3.35 -28.70 2.24
N PHE A 816 -3.19 -28.41 3.53
CA PHE A 816 -4.19 -28.61 4.57
C PHE A 816 -4.20 -27.44 5.55
N ASN A 817 -5.25 -27.35 6.35
CA ASN A 817 -5.32 -26.46 7.51
C ASN A 817 -5.16 -27.32 8.78
N CYS A 818 -4.56 -26.80 9.84
CA CYS A 818 -4.46 -27.53 11.11
C CYS A 818 -4.46 -26.60 12.33
N THR A 819 -4.59 -27.20 13.52
CA THR A 819 -4.50 -26.50 14.80
C THR A 819 -3.55 -27.28 15.71
N VAL A 820 -2.50 -26.60 16.16
CA VAL A 820 -1.31 -27.20 16.77
C VAL A 820 -0.83 -26.38 17.97
N GLU A 821 -0.04 -27.02 18.84
CA GLU A 821 0.73 -26.37 19.89
C GLU A 821 2.20 -26.25 19.47
N ILE A 822 2.84 -25.13 19.81
CA ILE A 822 4.25 -24.86 19.54
C ILE A 822 5.11 -25.44 20.67
N ILE A 823 5.89 -26.46 20.36
CA ILE A 823 6.81 -27.12 21.30
C ILE A 823 8.15 -26.37 21.36
N CYS A 824 8.68 -25.90 20.22
CA CYS A 824 9.92 -25.13 20.16
C CYS A 824 9.96 -24.23 18.94
N ILE A 825 10.71 -23.13 19.05
CA ILE A 825 11.02 -22.20 17.95
C ILE A 825 12.54 -22.16 17.83
N SER A 826 13.06 -22.36 16.61
CA SER A 826 14.49 -22.26 16.32
C SER A 826 14.69 -21.27 15.18
N ALA A 827 15.06 -20.04 15.52
CA ALA A 827 15.66 -19.14 14.55
C ALA A 827 17.00 -19.72 14.08
N LYS A 828 17.20 -19.80 12.76
CA LYS A 828 18.48 -19.47 12.13
C LYS A 828 18.33 -18.08 11.51
N ASP A 829 19.42 -17.51 11.02
CA ASP A 829 19.49 -16.10 10.64
C ASP A 829 18.48 -15.74 9.53
N ASP A 830 18.38 -16.59 8.49
CA ASP A 830 17.55 -16.34 7.30
C ASP A 830 16.20 -17.06 7.30
N PHE A 831 16.01 -18.03 8.21
CA PHE A 831 14.78 -18.83 8.31
C PHE A 831 14.51 -19.32 9.74
N SER A 832 13.23 -19.30 10.12
CA SER A 832 12.77 -19.81 11.41
C SER A 832 12.09 -21.17 11.26
N TYR A 833 12.42 -22.11 12.14
CA TYR A 833 11.69 -23.37 12.28
C TYR A 833 10.70 -23.29 13.44
N LEU A 834 9.45 -23.69 13.19
CA LEU A 834 8.53 -24.08 14.26
C LEU A 834 8.56 -25.60 14.41
N TYR A 835 8.59 -26.08 15.65
CA TYR A 835 8.38 -27.47 16.01
C TYR A 835 7.02 -27.58 16.68
N VAL A 836 6.05 -28.15 15.98
CA VAL A 836 4.63 -28.12 16.39
C VAL A 836 4.02 -29.51 16.50
N THR A 837 2.99 -29.69 17.31
CA THR A 837 2.24 -30.94 17.41
C THR A 837 0.74 -30.71 17.47
N ASP A 838 -0.04 -31.63 16.89
CA ASP A 838 -1.48 -31.77 17.15
C ASP A 838 -1.78 -32.95 18.11
N TYR A 839 -0.74 -33.53 18.70
CA TYR A 839 -0.69 -34.76 19.48
C TYR A 839 -1.01 -36.07 18.73
N THR A 840 -1.15 -36.07 17.40
CA THR A 840 -1.19 -37.30 16.59
C THR A 840 0.21 -37.84 16.28
N ALA A 841 0.32 -39.11 15.88
CA ALA A 841 1.61 -39.79 15.67
C ALA A 841 1.83 -40.13 14.19
N ARG A 842 3.03 -39.82 13.68
CA ARG A 842 3.39 -39.99 12.29
C ARG A 842 4.88 -40.38 12.16
N PRO A 843 5.19 -41.66 11.87
CA PRO A 843 6.56 -42.20 11.95
C PRO A 843 7.47 -41.78 10.78
N ASP A 844 6.88 -41.22 9.72
CA ASP A 844 7.53 -40.68 8.52
C ASP A 844 7.96 -39.20 8.65
N LEU A 845 7.79 -38.57 9.81
CA LEU A 845 8.30 -37.22 10.07
C LEU A 845 9.83 -37.18 10.24
N VAL A 846 10.46 -36.07 9.85
CA VAL A 846 11.89 -35.79 10.13
C VAL A 846 12.17 -35.90 11.64
N PRO A 847 13.08 -36.80 12.09
CA PRO A 847 13.37 -36.99 13.51
C PRO A 847 13.83 -35.72 14.22
N VAL A 848 13.13 -35.40 15.31
CA VAL A 848 13.38 -34.19 16.11
C VAL A 848 14.41 -34.49 17.21
N ALA A 849 15.32 -33.55 17.44
CA ALA A 849 16.36 -33.70 18.47
C ALA A 849 15.75 -33.82 19.89
N ALA A 850 16.31 -34.70 20.72
CA ALA A 850 15.79 -35.03 22.05
C ALA A 850 15.64 -33.82 23.02
N ARG A 851 16.35 -32.72 22.75
CA ARG A 851 16.25 -31.44 23.48
C ARG A 851 14.99 -30.61 23.16
N ILE A 852 14.30 -30.94 22.07
CA ILE A 852 13.05 -30.29 21.63
C ILE A 852 11.86 -31.17 22.01
N ALA A 853 11.92 -32.47 21.71
CA ALA A 853 10.89 -33.44 22.03
C ALA A 853 11.55 -34.78 22.38
N SER A 854 11.11 -35.43 23.46
CA SER A 854 11.68 -36.69 23.94
C SER A 854 10.65 -37.81 23.97
N GLY A 855 11.12 -39.06 23.89
CA GLY A 855 10.28 -40.25 23.93
C GLY A 855 9.17 -40.23 22.87
N ALA A 856 7.94 -40.56 23.29
CA ALA A 856 6.78 -40.71 22.40
C ALA A 856 6.21 -39.40 21.84
N LEU A 857 6.82 -38.24 22.15
CA LEU A 857 6.49 -36.94 21.53
C LEU A 857 7.31 -36.70 20.25
N ALA A 858 8.50 -37.28 20.12
CA ALA A 858 9.36 -37.05 18.95
C ALA A 858 8.72 -37.53 17.63
N GLU A 859 7.92 -38.59 17.68
CA GLU A 859 7.12 -39.14 16.57
C GLU A 859 5.81 -38.36 16.33
N ARG A 860 5.63 -37.20 16.96
CA ARG A 860 4.41 -36.35 16.93
C ARG A 860 4.68 -34.88 16.60
N VAL A 861 5.94 -34.50 16.39
CA VAL A 861 6.35 -33.11 16.21
C VAL A 861 6.80 -32.87 14.78
N VAL A 862 6.09 -32.00 14.06
CA VAL A 862 6.46 -31.56 12.72
C VAL A 862 7.42 -30.40 12.84
N ARG A 863 8.59 -30.52 12.19
CA ARG A 863 9.45 -29.37 11.85
C ARG A 863 8.82 -28.65 10.65
N ILE A 864 8.37 -27.42 10.83
CA ILE A 864 7.88 -26.53 9.77
C ILE A 864 8.95 -25.47 9.49
N SER A 865 9.39 -25.33 8.23
CA SER A 865 10.17 -24.16 7.79
C SER A 865 9.25 -22.97 7.53
N LEU A 866 9.61 -21.80 8.07
CA LEU A 866 8.97 -20.52 7.82
C LEU A 866 9.83 -19.68 6.87
N ASN A 867 9.24 -19.24 5.77
CA ASN A 867 9.82 -18.32 4.81
C ASN A 867 9.08 -16.96 4.83
N ASP A 868 9.68 -15.93 4.21
CA ASP A 868 9.02 -14.64 3.95
C ASP A 868 8.46 -13.97 5.23
N ALA A 869 7.31 -13.31 5.12
CA ALA A 869 6.57 -12.74 6.25
C ALA A 869 6.23 -13.74 7.37
N GLN A 870 6.28 -15.07 7.13
CA GLN A 870 6.03 -16.04 8.21
C GLN A 870 7.14 -15.98 9.26
N ILE A 871 8.39 -15.66 8.89
CA ILE A 871 9.51 -15.51 9.82
C ILE A 871 9.20 -14.46 10.89
N GLU A 872 8.65 -13.31 10.48
CA GLU A 872 8.24 -12.23 11.38
C GLU A 872 7.06 -12.59 12.29
N VAL A 873 6.17 -13.48 11.85
CA VAL A 873 5.13 -14.05 12.72
C VAL A 873 5.74 -15.07 13.68
N GLY A 874 6.64 -15.93 13.21
CA GLY A 874 7.37 -16.91 14.02
C GLY A 874 8.15 -16.29 15.19
N LYS A 875 8.79 -15.14 14.96
CA LYS A 875 9.47 -14.33 16.00
C LYS A 875 8.54 -13.75 17.08
N SER A 876 7.22 -13.78 16.88
CA SER A 876 6.20 -13.24 17.81
C SER A 876 5.43 -14.32 18.58
N LEU A 877 5.83 -15.58 18.42
CA LEU A 877 5.22 -16.75 19.07
C LEU A 877 6.13 -17.26 20.20
N GLU A 878 5.56 -18.00 21.14
CA GLU A 878 6.26 -18.58 22.28
C GLU A 878 6.01 -20.10 22.38
N THR A 879 6.88 -20.85 23.06
CA THR A 879 6.62 -22.27 23.37
C THR A 879 5.41 -22.38 24.30
N GLY A 880 4.47 -23.27 23.97
CA GLY A 880 3.16 -23.41 24.62
C GLY A 880 2.04 -22.62 23.94
N ASP A 881 2.33 -21.81 22.91
CA ASP A 881 1.29 -21.16 22.12
C ASP A 881 0.48 -22.16 21.29
N PHE A 882 -0.83 -21.94 21.26
CA PHE A 882 -1.74 -22.61 20.34
C PHE A 882 -1.91 -21.76 19.09
N VAL A 883 -1.77 -22.37 17.91
CA VAL A 883 -1.91 -21.69 16.62
C VAL A 883 -2.79 -22.48 15.65
N ALA A 884 -3.58 -21.77 14.85
CA ALA A 884 -4.11 -22.29 13.60
C ALA A 884 -3.11 -21.97 12.49
N ILE A 885 -2.72 -22.98 11.71
CA ILE A 885 -1.88 -22.83 10.52
C ILE A 885 -2.74 -23.14 9.31
N ARG A 886 -2.78 -22.22 8.35
CA ARG A 886 -3.51 -22.35 7.09
C ARG A 886 -2.55 -22.70 5.95
N ASN A 887 -3.01 -23.46 4.96
CA ASN A 887 -2.25 -23.78 3.73
C ASN A 887 -0.86 -24.39 4.01
N LEU A 888 -0.75 -25.23 5.04
CA LEU A 888 0.47 -25.99 5.34
C LEU A 888 0.60 -27.15 4.36
N ARG A 889 1.81 -27.49 3.90
CA ARG A 889 2.10 -28.67 3.09
C ARG A 889 3.20 -29.50 3.74
N LEU A 890 3.01 -30.82 3.82
CA LEU A 890 4.06 -31.76 4.19
C LEU A 890 4.81 -32.20 2.93
N HIS A 891 6.12 -31.94 2.89
CA HIS A 891 7.01 -32.22 1.76
C HIS A 891 8.18 -33.12 2.23
N PRO A 892 8.69 -34.04 1.38
CA PRO A 892 9.91 -34.79 1.68
C PRO A 892 11.12 -33.86 1.83
N SER A 893 11.94 -34.05 2.87
CA SER A 893 13.11 -33.21 3.15
C SER A 893 14.34 -33.71 2.39
N ASN A 894 14.97 -32.82 1.63
CA ASN A 894 16.30 -33.02 1.02
C ASN A 894 16.41 -34.34 0.23
N GLY A 895 15.41 -34.66 -0.60
CA GLY A 895 15.35 -35.90 -1.39
C GLY A 895 15.08 -37.20 -0.60
N GLY A 896 15.11 -37.16 0.74
CA GLY A 896 14.80 -38.30 1.60
C GLY A 896 13.30 -38.51 1.80
N THR A 897 12.91 -39.72 2.22
CA THR A 897 11.49 -40.10 2.44
C THR A 897 10.85 -39.51 3.71
N LEU A 898 11.54 -38.58 4.40
CA LEU A 898 11.12 -38.04 5.70
C LEU A 898 10.45 -36.69 5.51
N LEU A 899 9.24 -36.53 6.05
CA LEU A 899 8.41 -35.36 5.83
C LEU A 899 8.73 -34.22 6.79
N SER A 900 8.70 -33.00 6.26
CA SER A 900 8.71 -31.75 7.02
C SER A 900 7.65 -30.80 6.46
N GLY A 901 7.15 -29.90 7.31
CA GLY A 901 6.22 -28.86 6.86
C GLY A 901 6.96 -27.73 6.17
N ARG A 902 6.36 -27.15 5.12
CA ARG A 902 6.81 -25.90 4.49
C ARG A 902 5.69 -24.87 4.54
N LEU A 903 6.01 -23.65 4.98
CA LEU A 903 5.08 -22.53 5.05
C LEU A 903 5.77 -21.25 4.56
N GLY A 904 5.21 -20.61 3.54
CA GLY A 904 5.81 -19.44 2.89
C GLY A 904 4.79 -18.58 2.16
N GLY A 905 5.28 -17.53 1.51
CA GLY A 905 4.48 -16.47 0.92
C GLY A 905 4.13 -15.35 1.91
N GLN A 906 3.62 -14.24 1.38
CA GLN A 906 3.42 -12.99 2.12
C GLN A 906 2.09 -12.92 2.89
N HIS A 907 1.23 -13.94 2.81
CA HIS A 907 -0.05 -14.00 3.53
C HIS A 907 0.15 -14.44 4.98
N ARG A 908 -0.53 -13.85 5.96
CA ARG A 908 -0.47 -14.29 7.37
C ARG A 908 -1.14 -15.67 7.53
N LEU A 909 -0.37 -16.75 7.37
CA LEU A 909 -0.88 -18.13 7.41
C LEU A 909 -0.96 -18.69 8.84
N ILE A 910 -0.27 -18.09 9.80
CA ILE A 910 -0.30 -18.49 11.22
C ILE A 910 -1.15 -17.49 12.02
N THR A 911 -2.14 -18.02 12.75
CA THR A 911 -3.01 -17.25 13.64
C THR A 911 -2.90 -17.80 15.06
N LYS A 912 -2.42 -16.98 16.01
CA LYS A 912 -2.37 -17.31 17.45
C LYS A 912 -3.79 -17.41 18.02
N LEU A 913 -4.04 -18.46 18.79
CA LEU A 913 -5.35 -18.76 19.37
C LEU A 913 -5.31 -18.57 20.88
N ASN A 914 -6.33 -17.91 21.43
CA ASN A 914 -6.48 -17.79 22.88
C ASN A 914 -6.94 -19.14 23.48
N PRO A 915 -6.16 -19.80 24.37
CA PRO A 915 -6.53 -21.09 24.97
C PRO A 915 -7.82 -21.06 25.79
N LYS A 916 -8.29 -19.88 26.21
CA LYS A 916 -9.57 -19.70 26.93
C LYS A 916 -10.77 -19.57 25.99
N SER A 917 -10.58 -19.56 24.67
CA SER A 917 -11.65 -19.40 23.68
C SER A 917 -12.48 -20.67 23.53
N THR A 918 -13.71 -20.63 24.04
CA THR A 918 -14.67 -21.75 23.97
C THR A 918 -15.34 -21.90 22.60
N SER A 919 -15.28 -20.88 21.73
CA SER A 919 -15.94 -20.89 20.42
C SER A 919 -15.24 -21.79 19.40
N ASN A 920 -13.90 -21.83 19.42
CA ASN A 920 -13.12 -22.62 18.46
C ASN A 920 -13.28 -24.13 18.73
N ILE A 921 -13.75 -24.88 17.72
CA ILE A 921 -13.98 -26.33 17.81
C ILE A 921 -12.64 -27.09 17.79
N GLU A 922 -11.75 -26.71 16.88
CA GLU A 922 -10.48 -27.41 16.64
C GLU A 922 -9.46 -27.22 17.77
N LEU A 923 -9.47 -26.05 18.40
CA LEU A 923 -8.71 -25.80 19.63
C LEU A 923 -9.17 -26.73 20.76
N ARG A 924 -10.48 -26.92 20.93
CA ARG A 924 -11.03 -27.86 21.93
C ARG A 924 -10.71 -29.32 21.59
N ALA A 925 -10.69 -29.67 20.30
CA ALA A 925 -10.25 -30.99 19.86
C ALA A 925 -8.76 -31.22 20.14
N LEU A 926 -7.90 -30.23 19.89
CA LEU A 926 -6.48 -30.26 20.22
C LEU A 926 -6.24 -30.40 21.74
N LEU A 927 -6.89 -29.58 22.56
CA LEU A 927 -6.76 -29.61 24.02
C LEU A 927 -7.22 -30.96 24.61
N ARG A 928 -8.21 -31.63 23.99
CA ARG A 928 -8.56 -33.01 24.33
C ARG A 928 -7.43 -33.99 24.01
N ARG A 929 -6.88 -33.96 22.78
CA ARG A 929 -5.77 -34.83 22.37
C ARG A 929 -4.52 -34.64 23.24
N LYS A 930 -4.25 -33.41 23.69
CA LYS A 930 -3.21 -33.10 24.68
C LYS A 930 -3.43 -33.84 26.00
N LYS A 931 -4.61 -33.67 26.62
CA LYS A 931 -4.95 -34.34 27.88
C LYS A 931 -4.93 -35.87 27.77
N ASP A 932 -5.39 -36.42 26.64
CA ASP A 932 -5.35 -37.87 26.35
C ASP A 932 -3.90 -38.38 26.21
N TYR A 933 -3.00 -37.56 25.64
CA TYR A 933 -1.57 -37.86 25.55
C TYR A 933 -0.87 -37.78 26.92
N GLU A 934 -1.13 -36.75 27.71
CA GLU A 934 -0.57 -36.57 29.07
C GLU A 934 -0.98 -37.74 29.98
N ALA A 935 -2.28 -38.06 30.03
CA ALA A 935 -2.83 -39.21 30.72
C ALA A 935 -2.38 -40.58 30.13
N SER A 936 -1.63 -40.59 29.02
CA SER A 936 -0.95 -41.80 28.50
C SER A 936 0.49 -41.93 29.01
N GLN A 937 1.16 -40.82 29.35
CA GLN A 937 2.51 -40.82 29.93
C GLN A 937 2.50 -41.18 31.42
N GLU A 938 1.50 -40.68 32.17
CA GLU A 938 1.37 -40.90 33.61
C GLU A 938 1.09 -42.36 34.00
N LYS A 939 0.54 -43.17 33.09
CA LYS A 939 0.14 -44.56 33.37
C LYS A 939 1.36 -45.39 33.80
N PRO A 940 1.46 -45.80 35.09
CA PRO A 940 2.70 -46.33 35.64
C PRO A 940 3.07 -47.69 35.05
N LYS A 941 4.36 -47.94 34.90
CA LYS A 941 4.94 -49.08 34.14
C LYS A 941 4.88 -50.43 34.90
N ASP A 942 4.10 -50.51 35.98
CA ASP A 942 4.17 -51.54 37.01
C ASP A 942 3.88 -52.97 36.53
N ASN A 943 2.98 -53.12 35.56
CA ASN A 943 2.46 -54.45 35.19
C ASN A 943 3.40 -55.28 34.29
N LYS A 944 4.66 -54.85 34.08
CA LYS A 944 5.66 -55.65 33.35
C LYS A 944 6.14 -56.89 34.12
N LYS A 945 5.97 -56.98 35.44
CA LYS A 945 6.34 -58.18 36.22
C LYS A 945 5.40 -59.38 35.99
N ASN A 946 4.09 -59.17 35.81
CA ASN A 946 3.11 -60.28 35.75
C ASN A 946 2.98 -61.00 34.39
N ARG A 947 3.40 -60.38 33.27
CA ARG A 947 3.33 -61.02 31.93
C ARG A 947 4.25 -62.25 31.75
N ARG A 948 5.06 -62.62 32.76
CA ARG A 948 5.90 -63.83 32.75
C ARG A 948 5.18 -65.08 33.30
N ALA A 949 4.05 -64.93 34.00
CA ALA A 949 3.27 -66.05 34.53
C ALA A 949 2.25 -66.61 33.51
N SER A 950 1.48 -65.74 32.86
CA SER A 950 0.37 -66.13 31.97
C SER A 950 0.79 -66.77 30.65
N ARG A 951 2.07 -66.69 30.26
CA ARG A 951 2.61 -67.36 29.05
C ARG A 951 3.05 -68.83 29.27
N ARG A 952 2.69 -69.44 30.40
CA ARG A 952 3.11 -70.81 30.76
C ARG A 952 1.99 -71.87 30.75
N ALA A 953 0.77 -71.52 30.34
CA ALA A 953 -0.43 -72.34 30.53
C ALA A 953 -1.20 -72.73 29.24
N ALA A 954 -0.69 -72.40 28.05
CA ALA A 954 -1.38 -72.69 26.79
C ALA A 954 -0.39 -73.10 25.68
N ASN A 955 -0.26 -74.41 25.47
CA ASN A 955 0.26 -75.05 24.25
C ASN A 955 -0.20 -76.53 24.27
N PRO A 956 -0.94 -77.04 23.26
CA PRO A 956 -1.19 -78.47 23.09
C PRO A 956 0.04 -79.19 22.49
N PRO A 957 0.12 -80.53 22.56
CA PRO A 957 1.24 -81.32 22.02
C PRO A 957 1.01 -81.83 20.57
N ALA A 958 2.07 -82.41 19.99
CA ALA A 958 2.20 -82.95 18.62
C ALA A 958 2.27 -81.89 17.50
N ASP A 959 2.92 -82.14 16.35
CA ASP A 959 3.47 -83.40 15.83
C ASP A 959 4.89 -83.25 15.21
N GLU A 960 5.50 -84.35 14.74
CA GLU A 960 6.92 -84.43 14.33
C GLU A 960 7.29 -83.68 13.02
N GLY A 961 8.54 -83.18 12.97
CA GLY A 961 9.12 -82.59 11.75
C GLY A 961 10.65 -82.42 11.83
N LYS A 962 11.41 -83.48 11.52
CA LYS A 962 12.88 -83.49 11.66
C LYS A 962 13.58 -82.77 10.50
N SER A 963 14.38 -81.73 10.81
CA SER A 963 15.56 -81.35 10.01
C SER A 963 16.68 -80.85 10.93
N ARG A 964 17.94 -80.89 10.46
CA ARG A 964 19.16 -80.69 11.27
C ARG A 964 19.98 -79.51 10.76
N SER A 965 20.82 -78.98 11.65
CA SER A 965 21.96 -78.07 11.38
C SER A 965 21.63 -76.59 11.16
N PRO A 966 22.55 -75.67 11.49
CA PRO A 966 23.35 -75.66 12.72
C PRO A 966 23.20 -74.33 13.49
N SER A 967 23.58 -74.32 14.77
CA SER A 967 23.54 -73.14 15.63
C SER A 967 24.52 -72.06 15.18
N ARG A 968 24.02 -70.87 14.80
CA ARG A 968 24.83 -69.65 14.63
C ARG A 968 24.34 -68.56 15.57
N THR A 969 25.00 -68.46 16.73
CA THR A 969 24.75 -67.46 17.79
C THR A 969 25.05 -66.04 17.27
N LYS A 970 24.02 -65.35 16.76
CA LYS A 970 24.16 -63.98 16.25
C LYS A 970 24.12 -62.96 17.40
N GLY A 971 25.15 -62.98 18.25
CA GLY A 971 25.39 -61.91 19.20
C GLY A 971 25.63 -60.60 18.45
N LYS A 972 24.85 -59.55 18.75
CA LYS A 972 25.23 -58.18 18.40
C LYS A 972 26.37 -57.77 19.32
N GLY A 973 27.60 -58.09 18.92
CA GLY A 973 28.73 -57.27 19.36
C GLY A 973 28.46 -55.82 18.94
N LYS A 974 28.93 -54.86 19.74
CA LYS A 974 29.20 -53.53 19.18
C LYS A 974 30.21 -53.75 18.04
N ALA A 975 30.05 -53.06 16.91
CA ALA A 975 31.19 -52.91 16.03
C ALA A 975 32.24 -52.14 16.84
N ASP A 976 33.45 -52.69 16.98
CA ASP A 976 34.51 -52.00 17.70
C ASP A 976 34.82 -50.71 16.96
N ASP A 977 34.81 -49.59 17.69
CA ASP A 977 34.88 -48.26 17.11
C ASP A 977 36.34 -47.88 16.81
N LYS A 978 36.96 -48.67 15.95
CA LYS A 978 38.38 -48.63 15.66
C LYS A 978 38.63 -47.82 14.39
N TYR A 979 39.35 -46.72 14.55
CA TYR A 979 39.90 -45.95 13.45
C TYR A 979 40.89 -46.78 12.62
N VAL A 980 40.95 -46.44 11.33
CA VAL A 980 41.85 -47.00 10.31
C VAL A 980 42.75 -45.87 9.80
N THR A 981 44.02 -46.14 9.48
CA THR A 981 44.93 -45.11 8.95
C THR A 981 44.66 -44.87 7.46
N LEU A 982 45.04 -43.71 6.92
CA LEU A 982 44.87 -43.42 5.49
C LEU A 982 45.76 -44.31 4.62
N SER A 983 46.84 -44.86 5.19
CA SER A 983 47.65 -45.93 4.58
C SER A 983 46.86 -47.24 4.45
N ASP A 984 46.23 -47.71 5.53
CA ASP A 984 45.35 -48.88 5.52
C ASP A 984 44.13 -48.69 4.58
N VAL A 985 43.58 -47.47 4.48
CA VAL A 985 42.48 -47.15 3.55
C VAL A 985 42.91 -47.30 2.09
N LYS A 986 44.08 -46.76 1.71
CA LYS A 986 44.64 -46.94 0.35
C LYS A 986 44.95 -48.39 0.04
N ALA A 987 45.47 -49.13 1.02
CA ALA A 987 45.85 -50.54 0.88
C ALA A 987 44.65 -51.52 0.95
N SER A 988 43.43 -51.04 1.23
CA SER A 988 42.25 -51.89 1.35
C SER A 988 41.69 -52.27 -0.02
N ASP A 989 41.63 -53.56 -0.35
CA ASP A 989 40.99 -54.04 -1.60
C ASP A 989 39.48 -53.73 -1.67
N ALA A 990 38.84 -53.36 -0.56
CA ALA A 990 37.40 -53.17 -0.47
C ALA A 990 36.90 -51.88 -1.15
N CYS A 991 36.26 -52.04 -2.31
CA CYS A 991 35.61 -50.96 -3.04
C CYS A 991 34.28 -51.44 -3.66
N PRO A 992 33.14 -50.74 -3.47
CA PRO A 992 32.95 -49.61 -2.54
C PRO A 992 32.97 -50.06 -1.07
N SER A 993 33.50 -49.21 -0.20
CA SER A 993 33.59 -49.44 1.25
C SER A 993 33.36 -48.15 2.03
N VAL A 994 33.24 -48.26 3.36
CA VAL A 994 33.14 -47.12 4.28
C VAL A 994 34.15 -47.30 5.41
N PHE A 995 34.98 -46.28 5.62
CA PHE A 995 36.07 -46.26 6.60
C PHE A 995 35.85 -45.14 7.61
N ARG A 996 36.30 -45.33 8.86
CA ARG A 996 36.38 -44.27 9.87
C ARG A 996 37.85 -43.99 10.16
N VAL A 997 38.27 -42.75 9.97
CA VAL A 997 39.66 -42.30 10.04
C VAL A 997 39.77 -41.07 10.92
N ARG A 998 40.97 -40.79 11.42
CA ARG A 998 41.29 -39.56 12.13
C ARG A 998 42.33 -38.80 11.32
N ALA A 999 41.97 -37.62 10.83
CA ALA A 999 42.83 -36.82 9.94
C ALA A 999 42.45 -35.33 10.01
N LYS A 1000 43.43 -34.44 9.80
CA LYS A 1000 43.22 -32.99 9.61
C LYS A 1000 43.15 -32.67 8.11
N VAL A 1001 42.50 -31.56 7.74
CA VAL A 1001 42.67 -31.00 6.38
C VAL A 1001 44.03 -30.31 6.31
N VAL A 1002 44.82 -30.59 5.27
CA VAL A 1002 46.12 -29.91 5.02
C VAL A 1002 46.15 -29.12 3.72
N ASP A 1003 45.22 -29.40 2.80
CA ASP A 1003 45.06 -28.63 1.56
C ASP A 1003 43.61 -28.69 1.07
N PHE A 1004 43.20 -27.77 0.21
CA PHE A 1004 41.91 -27.83 -0.49
C PHE A 1004 42.01 -27.28 -1.92
N PHE A 1005 41.13 -27.77 -2.79
CA PHE A 1005 41.04 -27.37 -4.19
C PHE A 1005 39.56 -27.21 -4.61
N PRO A 1006 39.21 -26.19 -5.41
CA PRO A 1006 40.07 -25.12 -5.94
C PRO A 1006 40.52 -24.06 -4.91
N ASP A 1007 41.61 -23.38 -5.24
CA ASP A 1007 42.27 -22.33 -4.43
C ASP A 1007 41.37 -21.15 -4.02
N ASN A 1008 40.28 -20.90 -4.74
CA ASN A 1008 39.29 -19.88 -4.42
C ASN A 1008 37.95 -20.57 -4.16
N LEU A 1009 37.33 -20.30 -3.01
CA LEU A 1009 36.04 -20.92 -2.68
C LEU A 1009 34.92 -20.47 -3.63
N ARG A 1010 35.02 -19.31 -4.30
CA ARG A 1010 34.07 -18.95 -5.38
C ARG A 1010 34.24 -19.82 -6.64
N ASP A 1011 35.30 -20.61 -6.76
CA ASP A 1011 35.48 -21.63 -7.82
C ASP A 1011 35.00 -23.03 -7.41
N CYS A 1012 34.60 -23.23 -6.14
CA CYS A 1012 34.01 -24.47 -5.65
C CYS A 1012 32.57 -24.70 -6.10
N THR A 1013 31.94 -23.76 -6.81
CA THR A 1013 30.65 -23.97 -7.49
C THR A 1013 30.85 -24.00 -9.00
N ILE A 1014 30.20 -24.98 -9.64
CA ILE A 1014 30.17 -25.13 -11.10
C ILE A 1014 28.73 -25.24 -11.58
N MET A 1015 28.40 -24.50 -12.64
CA MET A 1015 27.18 -24.75 -13.40
C MET A 1015 27.38 -26.00 -14.27
N ARG A 1016 26.39 -26.91 -14.28
CA ARG A 1016 26.36 -28.10 -15.13
C ARG A 1016 24.96 -28.26 -15.71
N CYS A 1017 24.87 -28.59 -16.99
CA CYS A 1017 23.58 -28.89 -17.61
C CYS A 1017 23.17 -30.33 -17.30
N THR A 1018 22.01 -30.53 -16.68
CA THR A 1018 21.49 -31.86 -16.31
C THR A 1018 21.01 -32.69 -17.50
N ASN A 1019 20.81 -32.07 -18.67
CA ASN A 1019 20.36 -32.75 -19.89
C ASN A 1019 21.53 -33.28 -20.76
N CYS A 1020 22.67 -32.58 -20.82
CA CYS A 1020 23.85 -33.01 -21.60
C CYS A 1020 25.11 -33.27 -20.76
N ASP A 1021 25.01 -33.14 -19.43
CA ASP A 1021 26.04 -33.41 -18.43
C ASP A 1021 27.34 -32.59 -18.53
N ARG A 1022 27.39 -31.59 -19.43
CA ARG A 1022 28.53 -30.67 -19.60
C ARG A 1022 28.53 -29.55 -18.57
N SER A 1023 29.73 -29.21 -18.08
CA SER A 1023 29.95 -27.99 -17.31
C SER A 1023 29.79 -26.75 -18.20
N ILE A 1024 29.13 -25.73 -17.65
CA ILE A 1024 28.85 -24.47 -18.32
C ILE A 1024 29.88 -23.43 -17.86
N PRO A 1025 30.55 -22.69 -18.78
CA PRO A 1025 31.47 -21.63 -18.39
C PRO A 1025 30.75 -20.55 -17.58
N LYS A 1026 31.39 -20.06 -16.52
CA LYS A 1026 30.86 -19.03 -15.60
C LYS A 1026 30.33 -17.75 -16.26
N THR A 1027 30.74 -17.46 -17.49
CA THR A 1027 30.23 -16.35 -18.30
C THR A 1027 28.88 -16.65 -18.99
N ARG A 1028 28.19 -17.75 -18.63
CA ARG A 1028 26.92 -18.20 -19.22
C ARG A 1028 26.03 -18.88 -18.17
N GLN A 1029 24.82 -18.36 -17.97
CA GLN A 1029 23.77 -18.98 -17.14
C GLN A 1029 22.98 -20.09 -17.86
N ARG A 1030 23.31 -20.43 -19.13
CA ARG A 1030 22.47 -21.29 -20.00
C ARG A 1030 23.31 -22.26 -20.82
N CYS A 1031 22.76 -23.46 -21.07
CA CYS A 1031 23.42 -24.46 -21.90
C CYS A 1031 23.26 -24.17 -23.40
N THR A 1032 24.37 -23.76 -24.05
CA THR A 1032 24.40 -23.47 -25.50
C THR A 1032 24.34 -24.71 -26.40
N GLU A 1033 24.20 -25.92 -25.85
CA GLU A 1033 24.09 -27.17 -26.61
C GLU A 1033 22.71 -27.83 -26.51
N CYS A 1034 21.94 -27.52 -25.48
CA CYS A 1034 20.53 -27.94 -25.34
C CYS A 1034 19.54 -26.90 -25.88
N ASP A 1035 20.03 -25.75 -26.36
CA ASP A 1035 19.27 -24.56 -26.74
C ASP A 1035 18.25 -24.13 -25.66
N ASP A 1036 18.76 -24.05 -24.43
CA ASP A 1036 18.07 -23.74 -23.17
C ASP A 1036 17.64 -22.25 -23.08
N VAL A 1037 16.98 -21.77 -24.13
CA VAL A 1037 16.70 -20.36 -24.39
C VAL A 1037 15.21 -20.02 -24.31
N MET A 1038 14.35 -20.98 -24.62
CA MET A 1038 12.92 -20.79 -24.93
C MET A 1038 11.94 -21.34 -23.89
N GLU A 1039 12.41 -22.02 -22.84
CA GLU A 1039 11.57 -22.63 -21.80
C GLU A 1039 11.73 -21.90 -20.45
N ASP A 1040 10.66 -21.88 -19.64
CA ASP A 1040 10.62 -21.19 -18.33
C ASP A 1040 11.42 -21.93 -17.22
N THR A 1041 12.00 -23.10 -17.54
CA THR A 1041 12.76 -23.95 -16.62
C THR A 1041 14.10 -24.33 -17.23
N THR A 1042 15.20 -23.77 -16.72
CA THR A 1042 16.54 -24.04 -17.25
C THR A 1042 17.04 -25.44 -16.91
N PHE A 1043 17.71 -26.10 -17.85
CA PHE A 1043 18.43 -27.36 -17.62
C PHE A 1043 19.80 -27.16 -16.93
N VAL A 1044 20.20 -25.92 -16.63
CA VAL A 1044 21.41 -25.63 -15.85
C VAL A 1044 21.11 -25.71 -14.35
N GLN A 1045 21.91 -26.47 -13.62
CA GLN A 1045 21.93 -26.51 -12.15
C GLN A 1045 23.35 -26.24 -11.65
N VAL A 1046 23.45 -25.70 -10.44
CA VAL A 1046 24.73 -25.50 -9.76
C VAL A 1046 25.08 -26.75 -8.95
N PHE A 1047 26.36 -27.10 -8.93
CA PHE A 1047 26.91 -28.20 -8.13
C PHE A 1047 28.15 -27.72 -7.38
N PHE A 1048 28.39 -28.27 -6.20
CA PHE A 1048 29.66 -28.10 -5.53
C PHE A 1048 30.75 -28.96 -6.21
N ASN A 1049 31.98 -28.46 -6.19
CA ASN A 1049 33.16 -29.07 -6.78
C ASN A 1049 34.38 -28.79 -5.89
N LEU A 1050 34.33 -29.30 -4.67
CA LEU A 1050 35.30 -29.07 -3.59
C LEU A 1050 36.01 -30.38 -3.22
N TYR A 1051 37.32 -30.31 -3.06
CA TYR A 1051 38.18 -31.41 -2.62
C TYR A 1051 39.06 -30.96 -1.47
N PHE A 1052 39.26 -31.84 -0.48
CA PHE A 1052 40.25 -31.69 0.57
C PHE A 1052 41.40 -32.68 0.35
N SER A 1053 42.64 -32.27 0.62
CA SER A 1053 43.70 -33.20 0.99
C SER A 1053 43.69 -33.33 2.50
N ILE A 1054 43.45 -34.54 3.00
CA ILE A 1054 43.49 -34.85 4.44
C ILE A 1054 44.74 -35.63 4.80
N GLU A 1055 45.30 -35.39 5.98
CA GLU A 1055 46.53 -36.01 6.49
C GLU A 1055 46.27 -36.58 7.89
N ASP A 1056 46.68 -37.82 8.12
CA ASP A 1056 46.55 -38.50 9.41
C ASP A 1056 47.77 -38.32 10.31
N GLU A 1057 47.73 -38.91 11.50
CA GLU A 1057 48.83 -38.88 12.49
C GLU A 1057 50.13 -39.55 11.97
N GLU A 1058 50.07 -40.33 10.87
CA GLU A 1058 51.23 -40.94 10.20
C GLU A 1058 51.82 -40.06 9.07
N GLY A 1059 51.18 -38.93 8.75
CA GLY A 1059 51.58 -38.05 7.64
C GLY A 1059 51.11 -38.53 6.26
N THR A 1060 50.14 -39.45 6.19
CA THR A 1060 49.65 -40.01 4.93
C THR A 1060 48.57 -39.11 4.32
N ALA A 1061 48.93 -38.27 3.35
CA ALA A 1061 47.96 -37.44 2.63
C ALA A 1061 47.03 -38.26 1.70
N LEU A 1062 45.72 -37.97 1.70
CA LEU A 1062 44.69 -38.56 0.83
C LEU A 1062 43.76 -37.48 0.27
N PRO A 1063 43.54 -37.39 -1.07
CA PRO A 1063 42.54 -36.51 -1.65
C PRO A 1063 41.12 -37.09 -1.47
N VAL A 1064 40.18 -36.26 -1.03
CA VAL A 1064 38.80 -36.62 -0.71
C VAL A 1064 37.85 -35.56 -1.27
N SER A 1065 36.81 -35.96 -2.01
CA SER A 1065 35.76 -35.07 -2.48
C SER A 1065 34.75 -34.74 -1.37
N VAL A 1066 34.33 -33.49 -1.33
CA VAL A 1066 33.34 -32.92 -0.40
C VAL A 1066 32.01 -32.62 -1.12
N SER A 1067 31.99 -32.73 -2.45
CA SER A 1067 30.97 -32.23 -3.39
C SER A 1067 29.57 -32.85 -3.34
N ASP A 1068 29.34 -33.87 -2.52
CA ASP A 1068 28.13 -34.70 -2.54
C ASP A 1068 27.12 -34.25 -1.48
N GLU A 1069 25.83 -34.24 -1.80
CA GLU A 1069 24.73 -33.84 -0.91
C GLU A 1069 24.67 -34.62 0.41
N ARG A 1070 25.22 -35.85 0.43
CA ARG A 1070 25.31 -36.70 1.62
C ARG A 1070 26.44 -36.28 2.56
N CYS A 1071 27.35 -35.40 2.14
CA CYS A 1071 28.45 -34.90 2.95
C CYS A 1071 27.93 -34.03 4.10
N SER A 1072 28.21 -34.40 5.35
CA SER A 1072 27.78 -33.60 6.50
C SER A 1072 28.41 -32.20 6.60
N VAL A 1073 29.39 -31.87 5.74
CA VAL A 1073 29.89 -30.49 5.55
C VAL A 1073 28.83 -29.65 4.83
N LEU A 1074 28.34 -30.12 3.69
CA LEU A 1074 27.41 -29.39 2.83
C LEU A 1074 25.93 -29.64 3.18
N GLN A 1075 25.65 -30.52 4.14
CA GLN A 1075 24.31 -30.74 4.67
C GLN A 1075 23.64 -29.42 5.10
N ASP A 1076 22.41 -29.24 4.62
CA ASP A 1076 21.55 -28.05 4.70
C ASP A 1076 22.02 -26.80 3.91
N LEU A 1077 23.07 -26.90 3.07
CA LEU A 1077 23.40 -25.89 2.05
C LEU A 1077 22.92 -26.35 0.68
N VAL A 1078 22.13 -25.50 0.01
CA VAL A 1078 21.78 -25.69 -1.41
C VAL A 1078 22.95 -25.13 -2.25
N PRO A 1079 23.39 -25.80 -3.33
CA PRO A 1079 24.35 -25.21 -4.27
C PRO A 1079 23.66 -24.08 -5.05
N ASP A 1080 24.24 -22.88 -5.02
CA ASP A 1080 23.74 -21.70 -5.73
C ASP A 1080 24.91 -20.93 -6.39
N ASP A 1081 24.63 -20.04 -7.34
CA ASP A 1081 25.69 -19.33 -8.05
C ASP A 1081 26.21 -18.14 -7.23
N VAL A 1082 27.28 -18.42 -6.49
CA VAL A 1082 28.07 -17.46 -5.68
C VAL A 1082 28.71 -16.31 -6.48
N HIS A 1083 28.46 -16.17 -7.79
CA HIS A 1083 28.82 -14.99 -8.59
C HIS A 1083 27.63 -14.05 -8.85
N ASP A 1084 26.39 -14.56 -8.80
CA ASP A 1084 25.15 -13.79 -8.99
C ASP A 1084 24.41 -13.50 -7.67
N ASP A 1085 24.51 -14.38 -6.65
CA ASP A 1085 23.86 -14.18 -5.35
C ASP A 1085 24.54 -13.11 -4.47
N VAL A 1086 23.75 -12.44 -3.64
CA VAL A 1086 24.10 -11.20 -2.94
C VAL A 1086 24.84 -11.48 -1.63
N ASP A 1087 26.04 -12.04 -1.75
CA ASP A 1087 27.02 -12.39 -0.70
C ASP A 1087 26.57 -13.36 0.42
N ASP A 1088 25.28 -13.54 0.69
CA ASP A 1088 24.76 -14.33 1.81
C ASP A 1088 25.05 -15.84 1.66
N ALA A 1089 24.69 -16.48 0.53
CA ALA A 1089 24.96 -17.92 0.35
C ALA A 1089 26.47 -18.25 0.37
N PHE A 1090 27.31 -17.36 -0.18
CA PHE A 1090 28.77 -17.51 -0.13
C PHE A 1090 29.31 -17.32 1.30
N SER A 1091 28.75 -16.40 2.07
CA SER A 1091 29.10 -16.21 3.48
C SER A 1091 28.72 -17.43 4.34
N MET A 1092 27.56 -18.06 4.07
CA MET A 1092 27.18 -19.32 4.71
C MET A 1092 28.16 -20.46 4.37
N PHE A 1093 28.59 -20.57 3.11
CA PHE A 1093 29.56 -21.57 2.66
C PHE A 1093 30.93 -21.39 3.33
N ILE A 1094 31.44 -20.15 3.43
CA ILE A 1094 32.66 -19.82 4.19
C ILE A 1094 32.51 -20.19 5.66
N ALA A 1095 31.44 -19.74 6.33
CA ALA A 1095 31.21 -19.98 7.76
C ALA A 1095 31.10 -21.49 8.10
N ARG A 1096 30.67 -22.30 7.14
CA ARG A 1096 30.61 -23.76 7.25
C ARG A 1096 31.96 -24.46 7.09
N LEU A 1097 32.85 -23.91 6.26
CA LEU A 1097 34.17 -24.47 5.94
C LEU A 1097 35.28 -23.98 6.88
N GLN A 1098 35.20 -22.75 7.37
CA GLN A 1098 36.21 -22.13 8.23
C GLN A 1098 36.60 -23.00 9.47
N PRO A 1099 35.66 -23.66 10.19
CA PRO A 1099 36.02 -24.53 11.32
C PRO A 1099 36.78 -25.81 10.93
N LEU A 1100 36.77 -26.20 9.64
CA LEU A 1100 37.42 -27.40 9.13
C LEU A 1100 38.75 -27.10 8.44
N LEU A 1101 38.88 -25.89 7.87
CA LEU A 1101 40.09 -25.44 7.16
C LEU A 1101 41.06 -24.69 8.07
N GLY A 1102 40.58 -24.05 9.15
CA GLY A 1102 41.43 -23.29 10.06
C GLY A 1102 42.25 -22.22 9.34
N ASP A 1103 43.55 -22.17 9.60
CA ASP A 1103 44.48 -21.19 9.01
C ASP A 1103 44.85 -21.47 7.54
N LEU A 1104 44.31 -22.52 6.90
CA LEU A 1104 44.37 -22.70 5.45
C LEU A 1104 43.49 -21.71 4.69
N LEU A 1105 42.45 -21.14 5.32
CA LEU A 1105 41.48 -20.26 4.65
C LEU A 1105 41.75 -18.79 4.99
N ASP A 1106 42.08 -18.00 3.97
CA ASP A 1106 42.26 -16.55 4.05
C ASP A 1106 41.02 -15.85 3.49
N VAL A 1107 40.27 -15.14 4.34
CA VAL A 1107 39.02 -14.46 3.97
C VAL A 1107 39.24 -12.95 4.02
N SER A 1108 39.16 -12.28 2.88
CA SER A 1108 39.40 -10.83 2.76
C SER A 1108 38.63 -10.24 1.58
N ASP A 1109 38.10 -9.02 1.74
CA ASP A 1109 37.45 -8.20 0.70
C ASP A 1109 36.45 -8.93 -0.23
N GLY A 1110 35.66 -9.87 0.33
CA GLY A 1110 34.64 -10.65 -0.40
C GLY A 1110 35.17 -11.90 -1.10
N GLU A 1111 36.46 -12.19 -1.00
CA GLU A 1111 37.10 -13.43 -1.46
C GLU A 1111 37.46 -14.34 -0.28
N ALA A 1112 37.48 -15.64 -0.54
CA ALA A 1112 38.00 -16.64 0.39
C ALA A 1112 38.93 -17.59 -0.37
N ARG A 1113 40.23 -17.48 -0.10
CA ARG A 1113 41.31 -18.14 -0.85
C ARG A 1113 42.16 -19.04 0.05
N ARG A 1114 42.84 -20.00 -0.56
CA ARG A 1114 43.84 -20.84 0.09
C ARG A 1114 45.07 -20.02 0.50
N ARG A 1115 45.44 -20.09 1.77
CA ARG A 1115 46.70 -19.54 2.30
C ARG A 1115 47.83 -20.56 2.07
N PRO A 1116 48.88 -20.24 1.28
CA PRO A 1116 49.87 -21.24 0.83
C PRO A 1116 50.80 -21.80 1.91
N ASN A 1117 50.75 -21.27 3.14
CA ASN A 1117 51.55 -21.71 4.29
C ASN A 1117 50.70 -21.79 5.59
N GLY A 1118 49.42 -22.17 5.52
CA GLY A 1118 48.63 -22.44 6.72
C GLY A 1118 49.05 -23.75 7.41
N GLU A 1119 48.93 -23.84 8.74
CA GLU A 1119 49.39 -25.01 9.51
C GLU A 1119 48.45 -26.24 9.40
N GLY A 1120 47.36 -26.11 8.63
CA GLY A 1120 46.28 -27.09 8.51
C GLY A 1120 45.01 -26.66 9.25
N GLY A 1121 43.95 -27.45 9.06
CA GLY A 1121 42.78 -27.44 9.92
C GLY A 1121 42.98 -28.24 11.21
N PRO A 1122 42.00 -28.24 12.12
CA PRO A 1122 42.03 -29.09 13.31
C PRO A 1122 41.94 -30.57 12.94
N MET A 1123 42.26 -31.45 13.90
CA MET A 1123 42.08 -32.90 13.73
C MET A 1123 40.59 -33.24 13.70
N LEU A 1124 40.18 -34.06 12.72
CA LEU A 1124 38.78 -34.44 12.50
C LEU A 1124 38.60 -35.96 12.59
N ASP A 1125 37.45 -36.37 13.12
CA ASP A 1125 36.90 -37.72 13.01
C ASP A 1125 36.05 -37.80 11.73
N LEU A 1126 36.54 -38.52 10.74
CA LEU A 1126 36.00 -38.55 9.38
C LEU A 1126 35.48 -39.95 9.02
N THR A 1127 34.28 -39.99 8.45
CA THR A 1127 33.74 -41.17 7.77
C THR A 1127 33.90 -40.99 6.27
N LEU A 1128 34.75 -41.81 5.65
CA LEU A 1128 35.03 -41.79 4.22
C LEU A 1128 34.30 -42.93 3.51
N GLY A 1129 33.72 -42.65 2.34
CA GLY A 1129 33.37 -43.69 1.37
C GLY A 1129 34.48 -43.88 0.33
N SER A 1130 34.59 -45.07 -0.25
CA SER A 1130 35.36 -45.32 -1.48
C SER A 1130 34.44 -45.75 -2.62
N TRP A 1131 34.79 -45.37 -3.85
CA TRP A 1131 34.23 -45.94 -5.08
C TRP A 1131 35.26 -45.93 -6.21
N LEU A 1132 34.98 -46.71 -7.25
CA LEU A 1132 35.75 -46.71 -8.49
C LEU A 1132 35.00 -45.82 -9.51
N PRO A 1133 35.66 -44.80 -10.11
CA PRO A 1133 35.08 -44.03 -11.20
C PRO A 1133 34.73 -44.91 -12.41
N GLU A 1134 33.70 -44.54 -13.16
CA GLU A 1134 33.26 -45.35 -14.31
C GLU A 1134 34.32 -45.33 -15.44
N GLY A 1135 34.74 -46.52 -15.88
CA GLY A 1135 35.75 -46.70 -16.92
C GLY A 1135 37.19 -46.85 -16.40
N GLU A 1136 37.46 -46.52 -15.15
CA GLU A 1136 38.79 -46.72 -14.53
C GLU A 1136 39.03 -48.19 -14.13
N PRO A 1137 40.27 -48.71 -14.25
CA PRO A 1137 40.61 -50.06 -13.81
C PRO A 1137 40.68 -50.16 -12.28
N ASP A 1138 40.15 -51.23 -11.68
CA ASP A 1138 40.18 -51.41 -10.22
C ASP A 1138 41.60 -51.64 -9.69
N ASN A 1139 42.23 -50.56 -9.25
CA ASN A 1139 43.54 -50.52 -8.60
C ASN A 1139 43.53 -49.41 -7.53
N PRO A 1140 44.45 -49.43 -6.54
CA PRO A 1140 44.47 -48.46 -5.44
C PRO A 1140 44.52 -46.99 -5.86
N ASP A 1141 45.22 -46.66 -6.94
CA ASP A 1141 45.49 -45.28 -7.37
C ASP A 1141 44.32 -44.67 -8.18
N SER A 1142 43.53 -45.49 -8.88
CA SER A 1142 42.33 -45.04 -9.62
C SER A 1142 41.08 -44.88 -8.74
N ARG A 1143 41.15 -45.16 -7.44
CA ARG A 1143 39.98 -45.10 -6.53
C ARG A 1143 39.75 -43.70 -5.98
N ALA A 1144 38.48 -43.31 -5.95
CA ALA A 1144 38.04 -42.03 -5.43
C ALA A 1144 37.46 -42.15 -4.02
N TYR A 1145 37.62 -41.09 -3.22
CA TYR A 1145 37.22 -41.04 -1.82
C TYR A 1145 36.33 -39.84 -1.54
N ILE A 1146 35.32 -40.02 -0.68
CA ILE A 1146 34.23 -39.05 -0.44
C ILE A 1146 34.04 -38.87 1.06
N LEU A 1147 33.94 -37.62 1.49
CA LEU A 1147 33.63 -37.28 2.88
C LEU A 1147 32.13 -37.46 3.12
N LEU A 1148 31.73 -38.52 3.81
CA LEU A 1148 30.33 -38.76 4.16
C LEU A 1148 29.95 -38.01 5.45
N ARG A 1149 30.83 -38.05 6.46
CA ARG A 1149 30.61 -37.39 7.74
C ARG A 1149 31.90 -36.85 8.32
N HIS A 1150 31.83 -35.68 8.93
CA HIS A 1150 32.88 -35.13 9.79
C HIS A 1150 32.37 -34.91 11.22
N VAL A 1151 33.29 -34.92 12.18
CA VAL A 1151 33.16 -34.35 13.52
C VAL A 1151 34.50 -33.70 13.84
N VAL A 1152 34.50 -32.47 14.34
CA VAL A 1152 35.74 -31.82 14.84
C VAL A 1152 36.10 -32.48 16.17
N CYS A 1153 37.34 -32.94 16.33
CA CYS A 1153 37.80 -33.43 17.63
C CYS A 1153 37.97 -32.25 18.58
N ASP A 1154 37.53 -32.40 19.84
CA ASP A 1154 37.94 -31.47 20.89
C ASP A 1154 39.48 -31.50 21.03
N PRO A 1155 40.14 -30.36 21.31
CA PRO A 1155 41.59 -30.34 21.55
C PRO A 1155 41.91 -30.97 22.91
N ASP A 1156 42.63 -32.10 22.89
CA ASP A 1156 43.17 -32.83 24.05
C ASP A 1156 44.28 -32.05 24.81
#